data_AF-A0A8S1Y7N4-F1
#
_entry.id   AF-A0A8S1Y7N4-F1
#
_cell.length_a   1.000
_cell.length_b   1.000
_cell.length_c   1.000
_cell.angle_alpha   90.00
_cell.angle_beta   90.00
_cell.angle_gamma   90.00
#
_symmetry.space_group_name_H-M   'P 1'
#
loop_
_entity.id
_entity.type
_entity.pdbx_description
1 polymer ?
#
loop_
_entity_poly.entity_id
_entity_poly.type
_entity_poly.pdbx_seq_one_letter_code
_entity_poly.pdbx_strand_id
1 'polypeptide(L)'
;MDKIIASATSVKEKLKALEQSYKVLNQQEIEGVYKHIHTLGEDSLVLLDQAQKINFGYIFNDLQLFKRVSESIRELDQICMYLKYIDRNYVQKAYLKELGFQSEKLIMEFRQKGNILQKMHLDTQDLKIQRQMIEMIIKLCPKDLSFNPELFQLMLIPFKCYQQLNPKDNDLLDNLASVLLQQCNGQGQANQNQVHDWLVLISGIIQHAYEGNTQGLHILLKKISQDYLSELLIRHKNYMLDNYFKNSQDTIKIFQGLVSHTICQEAIFIIKTVSQMFYNIVKDQNNSYYLDILREVYKEFILTKILENLQMISLAIDILDLLLFYIIGMSQIDNESFLRSINLMINSLTLTASLRFQSRDFITPRYQFLQIIRQNYHSLNQIEEFQRIYTIFKEKSFEQTKYISQSNYQSWEFQNLKNQSTNNYSLQQRDSKDFVGLENLTNTCFMNSILQSLYMTESFRKFVLQMQFPDSNLQFTPQTLKWSCLQKLFTQLTYQNQGYCSPYELKRSLRQPYSNTNDQQDVGEFVHHFLEDLFNETQNEAFKTTIGNLFFGYQRQIIKCYNCVKPQPNYGQKEKFLGIDLHFNKLNDINIISMIKKAYEEEQIEFTCERCRQKTNKIYKSQQLLQLPSVLFMTLHRFTYDQNSQTMTKILDKVPFQFQIDFREAFPNKHLNSQDSVYNLYAFIVHLGKNSYSGHYICYARQLNKPDTWIAFDDTMISTFQYNSKQLDEELIAEEAPYLLFYQNQSGQPLIFNN
;
A
#
# COMPACT_ATOMS: atom_id res chain seq x y z
N MET A 1 52.46 23.56 45.74
CA MET A 1 51.14 23.39 45.10
C MET A 1 51.07 24.14 43.78
N ASP A 2 50.95 25.48 43.77
CA ASP A 2 51.17 26.23 42.52
C ASP A 2 52.59 26.03 41.97
N LYS A 3 53.59 25.83 42.85
CA LYS A 3 54.94 25.36 42.45
C LYS A 3 55.00 23.94 41.88
N ILE A 4 54.09 23.03 42.26
CA ILE A 4 54.05 21.63 41.80
C ILE A 4 53.36 21.56 40.43
N ILE A 5 52.27 22.32 40.26
CA ILE A 5 51.58 22.51 38.97
C ILE A 5 52.47 23.30 37.99
N ALA A 6 53.24 24.28 38.49
CA ALA A 6 54.20 25.04 37.68
C ALA A 6 55.47 24.24 37.34
N SER A 7 55.87 23.25 38.15
CA SER A 7 56.99 22.35 37.85
C SER A 7 56.58 21.13 37.01
N ALA A 8 55.28 20.87 36.85
CA ALA A 8 54.77 19.81 36.01
C ALA A 8 54.97 20.15 34.52
N THR A 9 55.79 19.37 33.84
CA THR A 9 56.18 19.58 32.43
C THR A 9 55.23 18.90 31.46
N SER A 10 54.48 17.90 31.93
CA SER A 10 53.49 17.19 31.12
C SER A 10 52.07 17.40 31.64
N VAL A 11 51.09 17.30 30.72
CA VAL A 11 49.65 17.32 31.07
C VAL A 11 49.29 16.22 32.06
N LYS A 12 49.96 15.07 31.96
CA LYS A 12 49.83 13.93 32.87
C LYS A 12 50.26 14.26 34.30
N GLU A 13 51.36 14.98 34.47
CA GLU A 13 51.82 15.47 35.78
C GLU A 13 50.88 16.53 36.35
N LYS A 14 50.34 17.41 35.50
CA LYS A 14 49.37 18.43 35.90
C LYS A 14 48.05 17.82 36.38
N LEU A 15 47.50 16.83 35.66
CA LEU A 15 46.28 16.12 36.05
C LEU A 15 46.47 15.40 37.40
N LYS A 16 47.58 14.70 37.60
CA LYS A 16 47.91 14.03 38.87
C LYS A 16 48.11 15.00 40.04
N ALA A 17 48.79 16.13 39.80
CA ALA A 17 49.00 17.15 40.82
C ALA A 17 47.68 17.84 41.23
N LEU A 18 46.75 18.00 40.30
CA LEU A 18 45.45 18.62 40.53
C LEU A 18 44.46 17.69 41.23
N GLU A 19 44.46 16.39 40.89
CA GLU A 19 43.68 15.35 41.57
C GLU A 19 43.95 15.32 43.09
N GLN A 20 45.21 15.54 43.49
CA GLN A 20 45.63 15.59 44.88
C GLN A 20 45.28 16.91 45.60
N SER A 21 44.84 17.94 44.86
CA SER A 21 44.78 19.31 45.36
C SER A 21 43.39 19.83 45.71
N TYR A 22 42.31 19.14 45.28
CA TYR A 22 40.92 19.63 45.37
C TYR A 22 40.70 21.08 44.85
N LYS A 23 41.61 21.60 44.02
CA LYS A 23 41.54 22.98 43.49
C LYS A 23 40.40 23.08 42.47
N VAL A 24 39.49 24.02 42.68
CA VAL A 24 38.43 24.37 41.73
C VAL A 24 39.04 25.24 40.62
N LEU A 25 38.99 24.77 39.39
CA LEU A 25 39.48 25.50 38.22
C LEU A 25 38.43 26.45 37.66
N ASN A 26 38.88 27.57 37.10
CA ASN A 26 37.98 28.46 36.37
C ASN A 26 37.69 27.95 34.94
N GLN A 27 36.70 28.53 34.27
CA GLN A 27 36.28 28.07 32.94
C GLN A 27 37.37 28.14 31.87
N GLN A 28 38.26 29.13 31.91
CA GLN A 28 39.34 29.29 30.93
C GLN A 28 40.44 28.24 31.13
N GLU A 29 40.77 27.92 32.39
CA GLU A 29 41.70 26.86 32.73
C GLU A 29 41.18 25.49 32.29
N ILE A 30 39.89 25.22 32.54
CA ILE A 30 39.23 23.99 32.11
C ILE A 30 39.25 23.88 30.58
N GLU A 31 38.83 24.95 29.88
CA GLU A 31 38.83 24.99 28.42
C GLU A 31 40.22 24.73 27.84
N GLY A 32 41.24 25.43 28.35
CA GLY A 32 42.62 25.31 27.88
C GLY A 32 43.19 23.89 28.07
N VAL A 33 42.88 23.24 29.20
CA VAL A 33 43.33 21.88 29.48
C VAL A 33 42.68 20.88 28.53
N TYR A 34 41.36 20.89 28.38
CA TYR A 34 40.67 19.94 27.50
C TYR A 34 41.05 20.14 26.03
N LYS A 35 41.15 21.40 25.56
CA LYS A 35 41.66 21.72 24.22
C LYS A 35 43.06 21.16 24.00
N HIS A 36 43.94 21.34 24.98
CA HIS A 36 45.30 20.82 24.87
C HIS A 36 45.32 19.28 24.86
N ILE A 37 44.52 18.62 25.68
CA ILE A 37 44.39 17.14 25.66
C ILE A 37 44.02 16.65 24.26
N HIS A 38 43.04 17.27 23.59
CA HIS A 38 42.63 16.87 22.24
C HIS A 38 43.76 16.95 21.20
N THR A 39 44.76 17.81 21.42
CA THR A 39 45.90 18.00 20.51
C THR A 39 47.05 17.02 20.70
N LEU A 40 47.03 16.20 21.76
CA LEU A 40 48.16 15.31 22.11
C LEU A 40 48.22 13.99 21.32
N GLY A 41 47.38 13.80 20.30
CA GLY A 41 47.40 12.58 19.48
C GLY A 41 46.98 11.32 20.25
N GLU A 42 47.76 10.24 20.17
CA GLU A 42 47.43 8.91 20.72
C GLU A 42 47.19 8.91 22.24
N ASP A 43 47.89 9.77 22.99
CA ASP A 43 47.72 9.89 24.45
C ASP A 43 46.43 10.62 24.87
N SER A 44 45.76 11.30 23.94
CA SER A 44 44.61 12.15 24.23
C SER A 44 43.46 11.38 24.89
N LEU A 45 43.16 10.16 24.43
CA LEU A 45 42.06 9.35 24.94
C LEU A 45 42.26 8.92 26.40
N VAL A 46 43.47 8.51 26.76
CA VAL A 46 43.81 8.09 28.12
C VAL A 46 43.69 9.25 29.09
N LEU A 47 44.16 10.44 28.68
CA LEU A 47 44.10 11.65 29.48
C LEU A 47 42.66 12.18 29.60
N LEU A 48 41.87 12.11 28.54
CA LEU A 48 40.43 12.44 28.58
C LEU A 48 39.68 11.54 29.56
N ASP A 49 39.89 10.22 29.49
CA ASP A 49 39.24 9.28 30.39
C ASP A 49 39.60 9.56 31.85
N GLN A 50 40.88 9.82 32.14
CA GLN A 50 41.33 10.19 33.48
C GLN A 50 40.66 11.48 33.95
N ALA A 51 40.66 12.54 33.13
CA ALA A 51 40.03 13.81 33.46
C ALA A 51 38.52 13.64 33.75
N GLN A 52 37.81 12.86 32.95
CA GLN A 52 36.39 12.60 33.15
C GLN A 52 36.09 11.76 34.41
N LYS A 53 36.90 10.73 34.71
CA LYS A 53 36.73 9.87 35.91
C LYS A 53 36.86 10.64 37.22
N ILE A 54 37.85 11.52 37.29
CA ILE A 54 38.09 12.36 38.48
C ILE A 54 37.23 13.64 38.45
N ASN A 55 36.33 13.75 37.48
CA ASN A 55 35.36 14.83 37.35
C ASN A 55 36.01 16.21 37.27
N PHE A 56 37.08 16.27 36.48
CA PHE A 56 37.93 17.42 36.36
C PHE A 56 37.17 18.58 35.72
N GLY A 57 36.74 19.54 36.54
CA GLY A 57 36.11 20.77 36.06
C GLY A 57 34.82 20.53 35.26
N TYR A 58 33.90 19.71 35.77
CA TYR A 58 32.48 19.58 35.38
C TYR A 58 32.04 20.26 34.06
N ILE A 59 32.61 19.83 32.93
CA ILE A 59 32.31 20.45 31.63
C ILE A 59 30.84 20.27 31.22
N PHE A 60 30.16 19.26 31.78
CA PHE A 60 28.75 18.96 31.54
C PHE A 60 27.78 19.85 32.36
N ASN A 61 28.29 20.77 33.18
CA ASN A 61 27.47 21.77 33.88
C ASN A 61 27.33 23.09 33.11
N ASP A 62 28.13 23.30 32.06
CA ASP A 62 28.10 24.51 31.23
C ASP A 62 28.19 24.15 29.74
N LEU A 63 27.06 24.31 29.04
CA LEU A 63 26.93 24.01 27.62
C LEU A 63 27.81 24.90 26.74
N GLN A 64 28.04 26.16 27.12
CA GLN A 64 28.88 27.08 26.34
C GLN A 64 30.35 26.73 26.46
N LEU A 65 30.79 26.36 27.67
CA LEU A 65 32.14 25.82 27.88
C LEU A 65 32.33 24.52 27.10
N PHE A 66 31.37 23.59 27.19
CA PHE A 66 31.42 22.34 26.45
C PHE A 66 31.50 22.56 24.95
N LYS A 67 30.70 23.47 24.38
CA LYS A 67 30.74 23.81 22.96
C LYS A 67 32.13 24.28 22.50
N ARG A 68 32.76 25.19 23.26
CA ARG A 68 34.12 25.65 22.95
C ARG A 68 35.17 24.55 23.05
N VAL A 69 34.98 23.61 23.97
CA VAL A 69 35.84 22.43 24.12
C VAL A 69 35.63 21.45 22.96
N SER A 70 34.38 21.13 22.60
CA SER A 70 34.04 20.16 21.56
C SER A 70 34.51 20.58 20.18
N GLU A 71 34.56 21.88 19.87
CA GLU A 71 35.11 22.43 18.62
C GLU A 71 36.60 22.10 18.39
N SER A 72 37.34 21.74 19.44
CA SER A 72 38.75 21.36 19.37
C SER A 72 38.98 19.85 19.17
N ILE A 73 37.92 19.04 19.19
CA ILE A 73 37.99 17.61 18.92
C ILE A 73 38.51 17.37 17.50
N ARG A 74 39.35 16.35 17.34
CA ARG A 74 39.98 16.01 16.04
C ARG A 74 39.76 14.57 15.60
N GLU A 75 39.32 13.69 16.50
CA GLU A 75 39.15 12.25 16.24
C GLU A 75 37.78 11.77 16.73
N LEU A 76 37.16 10.80 16.04
CA LEU A 76 35.85 10.25 16.42
C LEU A 76 35.88 9.49 17.75
N ASP A 77 37.02 8.90 18.11
CA ASP A 77 37.19 8.22 19.40
C ASP A 77 37.01 9.18 20.59
N GLN A 78 37.42 10.44 20.42
CA GLN A 78 37.24 11.46 21.45
C GLN A 78 35.74 11.78 21.63
N ILE A 79 34.95 11.78 20.55
CA ILE A 79 33.48 11.91 20.62
C ILE A 79 32.87 10.72 21.36
N CYS A 80 33.27 9.50 21.01
CA CYS A 80 32.81 8.27 21.67
C CYS A 80 33.11 8.29 23.17
N MET A 81 34.24 8.87 23.58
CA MET A 81 34.56 9.07 24.99
C MET A 81 33.56 9.99 25.68
N TYR A 82 33.23 11.16 25.13
CA TYR A 82 32.25 12.07 25.75
C TYR A 82 30.85 11.45 25.84
N LEU A 83 30.41 10.71 24.83
CA LEU A 83 29.12 10.02 24.83
C LEU A 83 28.93 9.10 26.04
N LYS A 84 29.97 8.31 26.39
CA LYS A 84 29.94 7.39 27.54
C LYS A 84 29.67 8.09 28.88
N TYR A 85 30.06 9.35 29.01
CA TYR A 85 29.85 10.15 30.23
C TYR A 85 28.53 10.93 30.22
N ILE A 86 28.00 11.28 29.04
CA ILE A 86 26.68 11.89 28.91
C ILE A 86 25.58 10.89 29.30
N ASP A 87 25.66 9.64 28.86
CA ASP A 87 24.66 8.60 29.18
C ASP A 87 24.50 8.34 30.69
N ARG A 88 25.53 8.66 31.48
CA ARG A 88 25.53 8.48 32.94
C ARG A 88 24.94 9.67 33.70
N ASN A 89 24.61 10.77 33.03
CA ASN A 89 24.13 12.02 33.62
C ASN A 89 22.78 12.45 33.02
N TYR A 90 21.93 13.12 33.82
CA TYR A 90 20.55 13.50 33.44
C TYR A 90 20.42 14.64 32.40
N VAL A 91 21.53 15.15 31.85
CA VAL A 91 21.53 16.34 30.97
C VAL A 91 21.83 15.93 29.53
N GLN A 92 20.80 15.55 28.77
CA GLN A 92 21.02 14.66 27.62
C GLN A 92 20.95 15.34 26.24
N LYS A 93 19.94 16.16 25.93
CA LYS A 93 19.66 16.48 24.51
C LYS A 93 20.58 17.53 23.87
N ALA A 94 20.94 18.59 24.59
CA ALA A 94 21.71 19.70 24.03
C ALA A 94 23.19 19.35 23.78
N TYR A 95 23.79 18.59 24.69
CA TYR A 95 25.17 18.10 24.56
C TYR A 95 25.31 17.06 23.43
N LEU A 96 24.33 16.15 23.30
CA LEU A 96 24.28 15.21 22.18
C LEU A 96 24.16 15.94 20.83
N LYS A 97 23.36 17.01 20.75
CA LYS A 97 23.25 17.81 19.52
C LYS A 97 24.58 18.46 19.13
N GLU A 98 25.32 18.99 20.11
CA GLU A 98 26.64 19.58 19.85
C GLU A 98 27.65 18.54 19.37
N LEU A 99 27.71 17.37 20.03
CA LEU A 99 28.57 16.27 19.56
C LEU A 99 28.16 15.77 18.17
N GLY A 100 26.86 15.75 17.86
CA GLY A 100 26.35 15.43 16.53
C GLY A 100 26.90 16.38 15.46
N PHE A 101 26.83 17.69 15.69
CA PHE A 101 27.40 18.70 14.77
C PHE A 101 28.91 18.53 14.57
N GLN A 102 29.66 18.27 15.65
CA GLN A 102 31.10 18.06 15.52
C GLN A 102 31.43 16.74 14.79
N SER A 103 30.65 15.69 15.01
CA SER A 103 30.82 14.41 14.30
C SER A 103 30.60 14.57 12.79
N GLU A 104 29.57 15.31 12.39
CA GLU A 104 29.27 15.61 10.98
C GLU A 104 30.44 16.36 10.33
N LYS A 105 30.95 17.39 11.01
CA LYS A 105 32.10 18.17 10.54
C LYS A 105 33.34 17.30 10.32
N LEU A 106 33.69 16.43 11.27
CA LEU A 106 34.82 15.53 11.14
C LEU A 106 34.64 14.54 10.00
N ILE A 107 33.45 13.95 9.86
CA ILE A 107 33.13 13.04 8.76
C ILE A 107 33.31 13.73 7.40
N MET A 108 32.85 14.98 7.27
CA MET A 108 33.07 15.78 6.04
C MET A 108 34.56 16.04 5.77
N GLU A 109 35.34 16.39 6.79
CA GLU A 109 36.78 16.64 6.65
C GLU A 109 37.53 15.35 6.25
N PHE A 110 37.20 14.21 6.86
CA PHE A 110 37.82 12.93 6.53
C PHE A 110 37.48 12.47 5.11
N ARG A 111 36.25 12.73 4.67
CA ARG A 111 35.82 12.48 3.31
C ARG A 111 36.64 13.28 2.30
N GLN A 112 36.79 14.59 2.52
CA GLN A 112 37.61 15.46 1.64
C GLN A 112 39.06 15.00 1.55
N LYS A 113 39.58 14.37 2.61
CA LYS A 113 40.94 13.82 2.68
C LYS A 113 41.05 12.36 2.20
N GLY A 114 39.93 11.72 1.83
CA GLY A 114 39.90 10.33 1.37
C GLY A 114 40.21 9.28 2.44
N ASN A 115 40.13 9.61 3.73
CA ASN A 115 40.49 8.72 4.84
C ASN A 115 39.30 8.31 5.72
N ILE A 116 38.06 8.60 5.27
CA ILE A 116 36.83 8.31 6.01
C ILE A 116 36.69 6.85 6.44
N LEU A 117 36.97 5.88 5.56
CA LEU A 117 36.88 4.45 5.89
C LEU A 117 37.86 4.08 7.02
N GLN A 118 39.09 4.60 6.95
CA GLN A 118 40.12 4.36 7.97
C GLN A 118 39.74 4.98 9.31
N LYS A 119 39.17 6.19 9.30
CA LYS A 119 38.78 6.96 10.49
C LYS A 119 37.49 6.49 11.15
N MET A 120 36.58 5.90 10.37
CA MET A 120 35.32 5.35 10.87
C MET A 120 35.50 3.97 11.50
N HIS A 121 36.64 3.30 11.26
CA HIS A 121 36.96 1.99 11.82
C HIS A 121 35.84 0.95 11.64
N LEU A 122 35.04 1.02 10.56
CA LEU A 122 33.91 0.11 10.36
C LEU A 122 34.32 -1.24 9.74
N ASP A 123 35.50 -1.33 9.15
CA ASP A 123 36.06 -2.55 8.52
C ASP A 123 37.27 -3.11 9.30
N THR A 124 37.48 -2.70 10.55
CA THR A 124 38.58 -3.22 11.38
C THR A 124 38.22 -4.57 12.02
N GLN A 125 39.22 -5.41 12.27
CA GLN A 125 39.02 -6.63 13.09
C GLN A 125 38.84 -6.30 14.59
N ASP A 126 39.10 -5.06 15.01
CA ASP A 126 38.82 -4.60 16.37
C ASP A 126 37.32 -4.33 16.57
N LEU A 127 36.60 -5.38 16.96
CA LEU A 127 35.17 -5.30 17.27
C LEU A 127 34.88 -4.22 18.32
N LYS A 128 35.77 -3.98 19.29
CA LYS A 128 35.52 -2.98 20.36
C LYS A 128 35.50 -1.56 19.81
N ILE A 129 36.33 -1.26 18.80
CA ILE A 129 36.33 0.05 18.14
C ILE A 129 35.11 0.18 17.23
N GLN A 130 34.79 -0.85 16.42
CA GLN A 130 33.57 -0.84 15.59
C GLN A 130 32.31 -0.60 16.44
N ARG A 131 32.20 -1.28 17.60
CA ARG A 131 31.07 -1.13 18.52
C ARG A 131 30.86 0.31 18.94
N GLN A 132 31.94 0.99 19.31
CA GLN A 132 31.90 2.38 19.74
C GLN A 132 31.42 3.30 18.61
N MET A 133 31.87 3.04 17.38
CA MET A 133 31.46 3.81 16.22
C MET A 133 29.98 3.60 15.88
N ILE A 134 29.50 2.35 15.92
CA ILE A 134 28.07 2.06 15.69
C ILE A 134 27.19 2.68 16.79
N GLU A 135 27.58 2.56 18.07
CA GLU A 135 26.86 3.18 19.18
C GLU A 135 26.83 4.71 19.06
N MET A 136 27.96 5.32 18.67
CA MET A 136 28.04 6.75 18.40
C MET A 136 27.03 7.13 17.33
N ILE A 137 26.97 6.37 16.24
CA ILE A 137 26.07 6.63 15.11
C ILE A 137 24.61 6.48 15.52
N ILE A 138 24.24 5.42 16.22
CA ILE A 138 22.86 5.24 16.72
C ILE A 138 22.44 6.38 17.66
N LYS A 139 23.36 6.88 18.50
CA LYS A 139 23.06 7.92 19.51
C LYS A 139 23.07 9.33 18.94
N LEU A 140 24.01 9.63 18.05
CA LEU A 140 24.25 10.97 17.54
C LEU A 140 23.60 11.23 16.20
N CYS A 141 23.35 10.21 15.38
CA CYS A 141 22.68 10.46 14.11
C CYS A 141 21.30 11.03 14.40
N PRO A 142 21.01 12.24 13.89
CA PRO A 142 19.65 12.73 13.88
C PRO A 142 18.85 11.82 12.94
N LYS A 143 17.53 11.99 12.95
CA LYS A 143 16.59 11.41 11.97
C LYS A 143 16.90 11.80 10.50
N ASP A 144 18.05 12.42 10.27
CA ASP A 144 18.56 13.02 9.06
C ASP A 144 20.01 12.57 8.87
N LEU A 145 20.20 11.32 8.43
CA LEU A 145 21.43 10.87 7.71
C LEU A 145 21.56 11.60 6.36
N SER A 146 20.70 12.59 6.11
CA SER A 146 20.44 13.31 4.88
C SER A 146 21.67 14.10 4.44
N PHE A 147 22.54 13.43 3.70
CA PHE A 147 23.05 13.87 2.39
C PHE A 147 24.25 13.03 1.92
N ASN A 148 24.63 11.96 2.63
CA ASN A 148 25.86 11.24 2.32
C ASN A 148 25.66 9.73 2.00
N PRO A 149 25.46 9.38 0.72
CA PRO A 149 25.38 8.00 0.24
C PRO A 149 26.60 7.14 0.60
N GLU A 150 27.79 7.76 0.69
CA GLU A 150 29.02 7.06 1.07
C GLU A 150 28.97 6.62 2.54
N LEU A 151 28.49 7.49 3.44
CA LEU A 151 28.29 7.13 4.85
C LEU A 151 27.24 6.02 4.98
N PHE A 152 26.14 6.10 4.23
CA PHE A 152 25.13 5.04 4.20
C PHE A 152 25.75 3.69 3.79
N GLN A 153 26.57 3.67 2.74
CA GLN A 153 27.27 2.47 2.28
C GLN A 153 28.25 1.93 3.33
N LEU A 154 29.00 2.81 3.99
CA LEU A 154 29.90 2.43 5.09
C LEU A 154 29.15 1.78 6.25
N MET A 155 27.92 2.23 6.54
CA MET A 155 27.07 1.68 7.60
C MET A 155 26.48 0.30 7.29
N LEU A 156 26.61 -0.20 6.06
CA LEU A 156 26.27 -1.58 5.73
C LEU A 156 27.38 -2.57 6.11
N ILE A 157 28.65 -2.11 6.16
CA ILE A 157 29.83 -2.92 6.47
C ILE A 157 29.71 -3.65 7.82
N PRO A 158 29.21 -3.04 8.92
CA PRO A 158 29.02 -3.76 10.18
C PRO A 158 28.20 -5.05 10.07
N PHE A 159 27.19 -5.08 9.20
CA PHE A 159 26.38 -6.29 8.98
C PHE A 159 27.19 -7.40 8.31
N LYS A 160 28.30 -7.09 7.63
CA LYS A 160 29.28 -8.04 7.09
C LYS A 160 30.35 -8.46 8.10
N CYS A 161 30.81 -7.55 8.96
CA CYS A 161 31.97 -7.83 9.83
C CYS A 161 31.58 -8.44 11.18
N TYR A 162 30.38 -8.16 11.70
CA TYR A 162 29.92 -8.71 12.98
C TYR A 162 29.34 -10.13 12.83
N GLN A 163 30.18 -11.14 13.05
CA GLN A 163 29.81 -12.55 12.97
C GLN A 163 29.68 -13.26 14.34
N GLN A 164 30.18 -12.67 15.44
CA GLN A 164 30.21 -13.32 16.76
C GLN A 164 29.14 -12.80 17.74
N LEU A 165 28.40 -13.76 18.29
CA LEU A 165 27.13 -13.70 18.99
C LEU A 165 27.26 -13.40 20.49
N ASN A 166 27.40 -12.14 20.87
CA ASN A 166 26.82 -11.75 22.16
C ASN A 166 25.47 -11.06 21.91
N PRO A 167 24.47 -11.22 22.80
CA PRO A 167 23.16 -10.60 22.63
C PRO A 167 23.21 -9.08 22.43
N LYS A 168 24.20 -8.40 23.03
CA LYS A 168 24.36 -6.95 22.92
C LYS A 168 24.71 -6.51 21.50
N ASP A 169 25.42 -7.34 20.74
CA ASP A 169 25.78 -7.04 19.35
C ASP A 169 24.57 -7.18 18.42
N ASN A 170 23.66 -8.12 18.72
CA ASN A 170 22.40 -8.25 17.97
C ASN A 170 21.52 -7.02 18.17
N ASP A 171 21.33 -6.57 19.41
CA ASP A 171 20.56 -5.36 19.71
C ASP A 171 21.20 -4.12 19.06
N LEU A 172 22.53 -4.06 19.01
CA LEU A 172 23.25 -2.98 18.37
C LEU A 172 22.99 -2.93 16.86
N LEU A 173 23.10 -4.07 16.17
CA LEU A 173 22.82 -4.17 14.74
C LEU A 173 21.33 -3.93 14.42
N ASP A 174 20.42 -4.36 15.29
CA ASP A 174 18.98 -4.15 15.15
C ASP A 174 18.60 -2.65 15.21
N ASN A 175 19.21 -1.93 16.14
CA ASN A 175 19.06 -0.48 16.25
C ASN A 175 19.70 0.24 15.05
N LEU A 176 20.86 -0.21 14.59
CA LEU A 176 21.48 0.33 13.38
C LEU A 176 20.59 0.14 12.14
N ALA A 177 20.01 -1.05 11.97
CA ALA A 177 19.08 -1.32 10.86
C ALA A 177 17.87 -0.37 10.90
N SER A 178 17.35 -0.09 12.10
CA SER A 178 16.24 0.84 12.29
C SER A 178 16.60 2.27 11.86
N VAL A 179 17.82 2.73 12.14
CA VAL A 179 18.32 4.05 11.71
C VAL A 179 18.44 4.13 10.18
N LEU A 180 18.99 3.07 9.54
CA LEU A 180 19.12 3.03 8.08
C LEU A 180 17.75 3.03 7.37
N LEU A 181 16.77 2.31 7.92
CA LEU A 181 15.43 2.26 7.33
C LEU A 181 14.65 3.57 7.50
N GLN A 182 14.83 4.28 8.61
CA GLN A 182 14.26 5.62 8.78
C GLN A 182 14.76 6.58 7.69
N GLN A 183 16.04 6.49 7.34
CA GLN A 183 16.65 7.26 6.27
C GLN A 183 16.03 6.91 4.90
N CYS A 184 15.92 5.62 4.56
CA CYS A 184 15.31 5.18 3.31
C CYS A 184 13.83 5.59 3.19
N ASN A 185 13.08 5.59 4.31
CA ASN A 185 11.69 6.04 4.39
C ASN A 185 11.52 7.57 4.40
N GLY A 186 12.62 8.33 4.37
CA GLY A 186 12.61 9.79 4.27
C GLY A 186 11.99 10.52 5.46
N GLN A 187 12.07 9.95 6.67
CA GLN A 187 11.61 10.61 7.89
C GLN A 187 12.63 11.66 8.36
N GLY A 188 12.70 12.81 7.68
CA GLY A 188 13.71 13.84 7.92
C GLY A 188 13.54 15.08 7.01
N GLN A 189 14.09 16.25 7.38
CA GLN A 189 13.84 17.53 6.68
C GLN A 189 14.53 17.67 5.31
N ALA A 190 15.34 16.70 4.85
CA ALA A 190 16.15 16.89 3.64
C ALA A 190 16.42 15.64 2.76
N ASN A 191 15.47 14.71 2.56
CA ASN A 191 15.69 13.60 1.61
C ASN A 191 15.00 13.81 0.24
N GLN A 192 15.76 14.32 -0.74
CA GLN A 192 15.32 14.43 -2.16
C GLN A 192 15.53 13.12 -2.96
N ASN A 193 16.19 12.09 -2.39
CA ASN A 193 16.69 10.92 -3.14
C ASN A 193 16.36 9.56 -2.46
N GLN A 194 15.16 9.39 -1.90
CA GLN A 194 14.74 8.12 -1.24
C GLN A 194 14.98 6.86 -2.10
N VAL A 195 14.73 6.95 -3.42
CA VAL A 195 14.94 5.83 -4.36
C VAL A 195 16.41 5.42 -4.43
N HIS A 196 17.35 6.37 -4.34
CA HIS A 196 18.78 6.08 -4.35
C HIS A 196 19.21 5.34 -3.09
N ASP A 197 18.77 5.79 -1.91
CA ASP A 197 19.10 5.17 -0.63
C ASP A 197 18.58 3.72 -0.57
N TRP A 198 17.36 3.49 -1.05
CA TRP A 198 16.79 2.16 -1.20
C TRP A 198 17.58 1.27 -2.17
N LEU A 199 18.05 1.82 -3.30
CA LEU A 199 18.90 1.08 -4.23
C LEU A 199 20.24 0.69 -3.60
N VAL A 200 20.90 1.61 -2.89
CA VAL A 200 22.17 1.32 -2.19
C VAL A 200 21.96 0.22 -1.14
N LEU A 201 20.87 0.25 -0.38
CA LEU A 201 20.53 -0.78 0.59
C LEU A 201 20.37 -2.16 -0.05
N ILE A 202 19.57 -2.27 -1.12
CA ILE A 202 19.32 -3.56 -1.78
C ILE A 202 20.59 -4.08 -2.47
N SER A 203 21.34 -3.21 -3.15
CA SER A 203 22.65 -3.55 -3.71
C SER A 203 23.62 -4.09 -2.65
N GLY A 204 23.64 -3.48 -1.46
CA GLY A 204 24.45 -3.95 -0.34
C GLY A 204 24.00 -5.31 0.20
N ILE A 205 22.69 -5.54 0.32
CA ILE A 205 22.12 -6.84 0.71
C ILE A 205 22.56 -7.95 -0.26
N ILE A 206 22.45 -7.71 -1.56
CA ILE A 206 22.84 -8.68 -2.59
C ILE A 206 24.34 -8.91 -2.60
N GLN A 207 25.14 -7.84 -2.47
CA GLN A 207 26.59 -7.95 -2.41
C GLN A 207 27.06 -8.73 -1.17
N HIS A 208 26.47 -8.47 0.00
CA HIS A 208 26.80 -9.21 1.22
C HIS A 208 26.32 -10.66 1.17
N ALA A 209 25.19 -10.94 0.51
CA ALA A 209 24.79 -12.30 0.21
C ALA A 209 25.82 -13.00 -0.68
N TYR A 210 26.28 -12.35 -1.76
CA TYR A 210 27.30 -12.90 -2.66
C TYR A 210 28.63 -13.22 -1.95
N GLU A 211 29.07 -12.35 -1.04
CA GLU A 211 30.35 -12.45 -0.34
C GLU A 211 30.39 -13.54 0.75
N GLY A 212 29.23 -14.09 1.12
CA GLY A 212 29.13 -15.25 2.00
C GLY A 212 28.87 -14.91 3.47
N ASN A 213 27.58 -15.03 3.83
CA ASN A 213 27.05 -15.35 5.15
C ASN A 213 27.41 -14.46 6.34
N THR A 214 26.44 -13.66 6.80
CA THR A 214 26.45 -13.10 8.16
C THR A 214 25.09 -13.13 8.82
N GLN A 215 25.11 -13.32 10.14
CA GLN A 215 23.94 -13.09 10.98
C GLN A 215 23.47 -11.63 10.94
N GLY A 216 24.39 -10.69 10.66
CA GLY A 216 24.04 -9.30 10.41
C GLY A 216 23.10 -9.12 9.21
N LEU A 217 23.35 -9.81 8.09
CA LEU A 217 22.46 -9.78 6.93
C LEU A 217 21.04 -10.23 7.29
N HIS A 218 20.91 -11.25 8.14
CA HIS A 218 19.61 -11.74 8.61
C HIS A 218 18.86 -10.71 9.47
N ILE A 219 19.57 -10.01 10.37
CA ILE A 219 19.00 -8.93 11.19
C ILE A 219 18.48 -7.81 10.28
N LEU A 220 19.27 -7.42 9.27
CA LEU A 220 18.90 -6.39 8.32
C LEU A 220 17.66 -6.78 7.49
N LEU A 221 17.64 -8.00 6.95
CA LEU A 221 16.53 -8.50 6.13
C LEU A 221 15.20 -8.50 6.90
N LYS A 222 15.19 -8.97 8.15
CA LYS A 222 13.96 -9.06 8.99
C LYS A 222 13.28 -7.72 9.27
N LYS A 223 13.97 -6.60 9.08
CA LYS A 223 13.43 -5.26 9.32
C LYS A 223 12.80 -4.64 8.07
N ILE A 224 13.02 -5.22 6.90
CA ILE A 224 12.52 -4.69 5.62
C ILE A 224 11.15 -5.30 5.32
N SER A 225 10.15 -4.46 5.04
CA SER A 225 8.82 -4.93 4.60
C SER A 225 8.87 -5.51 3.19
N GLN A 226 8.17 -6.62 2.96
CA GLN A 226 8.13 -7.34 1.69
C GLN A 226 7.53 -6.51 0.54
N ASP A 227 6.46 -5.74 0.82
CA ASP A 227 5.76 -4.94 -0.19
C ASP A 227 6.68 -3.90 -0.84
N TYR A 228 7.46 -3.17 -0.05
CA TYR A 228 8.41 -2.18 -0.55
C TYR A 228 9.60 -2.81 -1.27
N LEU A 229 10.10 -3.94 -0.78
CA LEU A 229 11.18 -4.69 -1.44
C LEU A 229 10.76 -5.19 -2.82
N SER A 230 9.47 -5.58 -2.96
CA SER A 230 8.88 -6.00 -4.22
C SER A 230 8.82 -4.88 -5.25
N GLU A 231 8.34 -3.69 -4.85
CA GLU A 231 8.21 -2.53 -5.73
C GLU A 231 9.59 -2.15 -6.28
N LEU A 232 10.60 -2.11 -5.42
CA LEU A 232 11.95 -1.67 -5.76
C LEU A 232 12.67 -2.67 -6.69
N LEU A 233 12.62 -3.97 -6.39
CA LEU A 233 13.22 -5.01 -7.22
C LEU A 233 12.60 -5.04 -8.63
N ILE A 234 11.27 -4.90 -8.71
CA ILE A 234 10.56 -4.88 -9.99
C ILE A 234 10.84 -3.59 -10.78
N ARG A 235 10.79 -2.44 -10.10
CA ARG A 235 11.02 -1.11 -10.71
C ARG A 235 12.42 -1.00 -11.31
N HIS A 236 13.42 -1.59 -10.66
CA HIS A 236 14.82 -1.55 -11.09
C HIS A 236 15.31 -2.87 -11.69
N LYS A 237 14.40 -3.70 -12.21
CA LYS A 237 14.70 -5.06 -12.67
C LYS A 237 15.91 -5.19 -13.60
N ASN A 238 16.04 -4.30 -14.58
CA ASN A 238 17.13 -4.37 -15.56
C ASN A 238 18.48 -4.12 -14.89
N TYR A 239 18.55 -3.11 -14.00
CA TYR A 239 19.76 -2.82 -13.23
C TYR A 239 20.18 -4.01 -12.36
N MET A 240 19.22 -4.65 -11.68
CA MET A 240 19.52 -5.80 -10.82
C MET A 240 20.03 -7.00 -11.62
N LEU A 241 19.39 -7.29 -12.76
CA LEU A 241 19.76 -8.41 -13.62
C LEU A 241 21.15 -8.22 -14.24
N ASP A 242 21.44 -7.03 -14.76
CA ASP A 242 22.69 -6.75 -15.46
C ASP A 242 23.91 -6.76 -14.53
N ASN A 243 23.74 -6.33 -13.27
CA ASN A 243 24.85 -6.12 -12.33
C ASN A 243 25.09 -7.29 -11.37
N TYR A 244 24.04 -8.02 -10.96
CA TYR A 244 24.15 -9.04 -9.91
C TYR A 244 23.76 -10.44 -10.36
N PHE A 245 22.79 -10.53 -11.26
CA PHE A 245 22.19 -11.80 -11.66
C PHE A 245 22.53 -12.17 -13.11
N LYS A 246 23.70 -11.72 -13.55
CA LYS A 246 24.12 -11.84 -14.94
C LYS A 246 24.44 -13.28 -15.33
N ASN A 247 24.87 -14.14 -14.41
CA ASN A 247 25.21 -15.54 -14.69
C ASN A 247 24.77 -16.50 -13.56
N SER A 248 24.80 -17.80 -13.83
CA SER A 248 24.32 -18.83 -12.91
C SER A 248 25.18 -18.96 -11.66
N GLN A 249 26.51 -18.87 -11.78
CA GLN A 249 27.44 -19.00 -10.64
C GLN A 249 27.23 -17.89 -9.61
N ASP A 250 27.08 -16.65 -10.06
CA ASP A 250 26.86 -15.52 -9.17
C ASP A 250 25.47 -15.57 -8.54
N THR A 251 24.46 -15.95 -9.32
CA THR A 251 23.09 -16.14 -8.81
C THR A 251 23.03 -17.23 -7.73
N ILE A 252 23.72 -18.37 -7.95
CA ILE A 252 23.84 -19.45 -6.96
C ILE A 252 24.43 -18.92 -5.65
N LYS A 253 25.56 -18.21 -5.73
CA LYS A 253 26.24 -17.66 -4.54
C LYS A 253 25.35 -16.67 -3.78
N ILE A 254 24.66 -15.77 -4.50
CA ILE A 254 23.73 -14.82 -3.87
C ILE A 254 22.60 -15.56 -3.16
N PHE A 255 21.96 -16.53 -3.83
CA PHE A 255 20.84 -17.26 -3.23
C PHE A 255 21.28 -18.10 -2.02
N GLN A 256 22.46 -18.74 -2.10
CA GLN A 256 23.08 -19.42 -0.97
C GLN A 256 23.36 -18.46 0.19
N GLY A 257 23.88 -17.28 -0.11
CA GLY A 257 24.13 -16.22 0.87
C GLY A 257 22.88 -15.79 1.62
N LEU A 258 21.78 -15.53 0.91
CA LEU A 258 20.49 -15.10 1.48
C LEU A 258 19.90 -16.11 2.47
N VAL A 259 20.23 -17.40 2.37
CA VAL A 259 19.68 -18.46 3.23
C VAL A 259 20.72 -19.17 4.12
N SER A 260 21.96 -18.71 4.10
CA SER A 260 23.10 -19.42 4.67
C SER A 260 23.03 -19.64 6.18
N HIS A 261 22.49 -18.68 6.96
CA HIS A 261 22.32 -18.78 8.41
C HIS A 261 20.95 -19.32 8.84
N THR A 262 19.87 -18.63 8.46
CA THR A 262 18.48 -19.03 8.75
C THR A 262 17.58 -18.52 7.64
N ILE A 263 16.63 -19.34 7.19
CA ILE A 263 15.66 -18.93 6.17
C ILE A 263 14.63 -17.98 6.81
N CYS A 264 14.59 -16.73 6.34
CA CYS A 264 13.51 -15.79 6.62
C CYS A 264 12.57 -15.63 5.41
N GLN A 265 11.37 -15.10 5.66
CA GLN A 265 10.38 -14.86 4.60
C GLN A 265 10.90 -13.87 3.56
N GLU A 266 11.63 -12.84 4.00
CA GLU A 266 12.18 -11.79 3.13
C GLU A 266 13.25 -12.32 2.17
N ALA A 267 14.11 -13.24 2.63
CA ALA A 267 15.10 -13.90 1.78
C ALA A 267 14.42 -14.76 0.70
N ILE A 268 13.43 -15.56 1.09
CA ILE A 268 12.62 -16.38 0.17
C ILE A 268 11.88 -15.50 -0.83
N PHE A 269 11.36 -14.36 -0.38
CA PHE A 269 10.69 -13.39 -1.22
C PHE A 269 11.63 -12.83 -2.30
N ILE A 270 12.84 -12.37 -1.95
CA ILE A 270 13.84 -11.90 -2.93
C ILE A 270 14.12 -12.98 -3.98
N ILE A 271 14.38 -14.21 -3.53
CA ILE A 271 14.68 -15.35 -4.40
C ILE A 271 13.51 -15.61 -5.36
N LYS A 272 12.26 -15.57 -4.86
CA LYS A 272 11.04 -15.74 -5.67
C LYS A 272 10.87 -14.63 -6.70
N THR A 273 11.05 -13.36 -6.30
CA THR A 273 10.92 -12.21 -7.19
C THR A 273 11.96 -12.24 -8.32
N VAL A 274 13.22 -12.53 -8.01
CA VAL A 274 14.28 -12.64 -9.02
C VAL A 274 14.03 -13.83 -9.96
N SER A 275 13.57 -14.96 -9.42
CA SER A 275 13.23 -16.14 -10.23
C SER A 275 12.04 -15.89 -11.16
N GLN A 276 11.04 -15.14 -10.69
CA GLN A 276 9.96 -14.65 -11.54
C GLN A 276 10.50 -13.79 -12.68
N MET A 277 11.43 -12.88 -12.40
CA MET A 277 12.02 -12.02 -13.42
C MET A 277 12.72 -12.82 -14.51
N PHE A 278 13.51 -13.84 -14.13
CA PHE A 278 14.12 -14.75 -15.10
C PHE A 278 13.06 -15.48 -15.93
N TYR A 279 12.03 -16.04 -15.28
CA TYR A 279 10.95 -16.76 -15.96
C TYR A 279 10.23 -15.87 -16.99
N ASN A 280 9.92 -14.63 -16.63
CA ASN A 280 9.26 -13.68 -17.53
C ASN A 280 10.13 -13.40 -18.76
N ILE A 281 11.45 -13.25 -18.58
CA ILE A 281 12.37 -13.00 -19.70
C ILE A 281 12.47 -14.23 -20.61
N VAL A 282 12.54 -15.44 -20.04
CA VAL A 282 12.50 -16.69 -20.80
C VAL A 282 11.24 -16.74 -21.65
N LYS A 283 10.09 -16.40 -21.04
CA LYS A 283 8.79 -16.42 -21.71
C LYS A 283 8.65 -15.36 -22.80
N ASP A 284 9.00 -14.12 -22.51
CA ASP A 284 8.74 -12.97 -23.39
C ASP A 284 9.78 -12.84 -24.51
N GLN A 285 11.02 -13.28 -24.27
CA GLN A 285 12.15 -13.08 -25.20
C GLN A 285 12.69 -14.41 -25.76
N ASN A 286 12.10 -15.55 -25.38
CA ASN A 286 12.56 -16.89 -25.75
C ASN A 286 14.06 -17.11 -25.46
N ASN A 287 14.54 -16.49 -24.39
CA ASN A 287 15.96 -16.43 -24.07
C ASN A 287 16.38 -17.66 -23.24
N SER A 288 17.03 -18.62 -23.90
CA SER A 288 17.48 -19.87 -23.26
C SER A 288 18.52 -19.65 -22.14
N TYR A 289 19.19 -18.51 -22.13
CA TYR A 289 20.23 -18.19 -21.14
C TYR A 289 19.68 -18.12 -19.70
N TYR A 290 18.56 -17.42 -19.50
CA TYR A 290 17.94 -17.30 -18.17
C TYR A 290 17.26 -18.61 -17.74
N LEU A 291 16.89 -19.47 -18.70
CA LEU A 291 16.41 -20.82 -18.43
C LEU A 291 17.55 -21.71 -17.88
N ASP A 292 18.75 -21.59 -18.45
CA ASP A 292 19.95 -22.28 -17.93
C ASP A 292 20.31 -21.79 -16.50
N ILE A 293 20.18 -20.49 -16.23
CA ILE A 293 20.36 -19.95 -14.87
C ILE A 293 19.36 -20.57 -13.90
N LEU A 294 18.06 -20.56 -14.22
CA LEU A 294 17.04 -21.20 -13.40
C LEU A 294 17.34 -22.69 -13.17
N ARG A 295 17.78 -23.41 -14.20
CA ARG A 295 18.11 -24.83 -14.11
C ARG A 295 19.22 -25.11 -13.08
N GLU A 296 20.37 -24.43 -13.22
CA GLU A 296 21.53 -24.67 -12.37
C GLU A 296 21.29 -24.18 -10.94
N VAL A 297 20.72 -22.98 -10.78
CA VAL A 297 20.46 -22.36 -9.47
C VAL A 297 19.59 -23.25 -8.60
N TYR A 298 18.47 -23.72 -9.14
CA TYR A 298 17.52 -24.49 -8.36
C TYR A 298 17.95 -25.94 -8.13
N LYS A 299 18.71 -26.55 -9.05
CA LYS A 299 19.27 -27.90 -8.84
C LYS A 299 20.18 -27.93 -7.61
N GLU A 300 21.06 -26.96 -7.44
CA GLU A 300 21.97 -26.89 -6.30
C GLU A 300 21.25 -26.44 -5.02
N PHE A 301 20.36 -25.44 -5.13
CA PHE A 301 19.70 -24.79 -4.00
C PHE A 301 18.55 -25.62 -3.38
N ILE A 302 17.70 -26.25 -4.20
CA ILE A 302 16.56 -27.04 -3.71
C ILE A 302 17.04 -28.24 -2.91
N LEU A 303 17.99 -28.97 -3.47
CA LEU A 303 18.46 -30.23 -2.90
C LEU A 303 19.14 -30.06 -1.54
N THR A 304 19.72 -28.89 -1.27
CA THR A 304 20.56 -28.66 -0.10
C THR A 304 19.92 -27.80 1.00
N LYS A 305 18.97 -26.91 0.68
CA LYS A 305 18.45 -25.93 1.66
C LYS A 305 16.93 -25.79 1.69
N ILE A 306 16.25 -25.78 0.54
CA ILE A 306 14.79 -25.62 0.52
C ILE A 306 14.09 -26.86 1.08
N LEU A 307 14.50 -28.07 0.65
CA LEU A 307 13.80 -29.31 1.01
C LEU A 307 13.86 -29.62 2.51
N GLU A 308 14.89 -29.16 3.22
CA GLU A 308 15.03 -29.29 4.67
C GLU A 308 14.02 -28.41 5.43
N ASN A 309 13.60 -27.30 4.82
CA ASN A 309 12.72 -26.30 5.43
C ASN A 309 11.25 -26.40 4.99
N LEU A 310 10.93 -27.36 4.09
CA LEU A 310 9.57 -27.68 3.65
C LEU A 310 8.61 -28.02 4.79
N GLN A 311 9.11 -28.29 6.00
CA GLN A 311 8.30 -28.62 7.17
C GLN A 311 7.82 -27.37 7.94
N MET A 312 8.36 -26.19 7.64
CA MET A 312 7.98 -24.94 8.31
C MET A 312 6.65 -24.41 7.77
N ILE A 313 5.65 -24.25 8.63
CA ILE A 313 4.29 -23.78 8.25
C ILE A 313 4.35 -22.37 7.63
N SER A 314 5.12 -21.46 8.22
CA SER A 314 5.14 -20.03 7.85
C SER A 314 5.81 -19.72 6.50
N LEU A 315 6.59 -20.66 5.96
CA LEU A 315 7.31 -20.51 4.68
C LEU A 315 6.78 -21.46 3.59
N ALA A 316 5.81 -22.31 3.93
CA ALA A 316 5.43 -23.43 3.08
C ALA A 316 4.92 -23.00 1.70
N ILE A 317 4.09 -21.96 1.63
CA ILE A 317 3.47 -21.51 0.37
C ILE A 317 4.54 -20.98 -0.58
N ASP A 318 5.38 -20.06 -0.10
CA ASP A 318 6.44 -19.46 -0.93
C ASP A 318 7.51 -20.49 -1.34
N ILE A 319 7.81 -21.45 -0.46
CA ILE A 319 8.70 -22.56 -0.81
C ILE A 319 8.08 -23.45 -1.91
N LEU A 320 6.78 -23.74 -1.85
CA LEU A 320 6.10 -24.54 -2.88
C LEU A 320 6.07 -23.79 -4.23
N ASP A 321 5.91 -22.47 -4.21
CA ASP A 321 6.01 -21.62 -5.41
C ASP A 321 7.42 -21.69 -6.04
N LEU A 322 8.47 -21.63 -5.21
CA LEU A 322 9.86 -21.81 -5.65
C LEU A 322 10.10 -23.21 -6.27
N LEU A 323 9.53 -24.25 -5.67
CA LEU A 323 9.61 -25.61 -6.22
C LEU A 323 8.87 -25.73 -7.56
N LEU A 324 7.80 -24.96 -7.78
CA LEU A 324 7.08 -24.95 -9.05
C LEU A 324 7.93 -24.33 -10.17
N PHE A 325 8.63 -23.21 -9.90
CA PHE A 325 9.57 -22.63 -10.87
C PHE A 325 10.67 -23.61 -11.27
N TYR A 326 11.20 -24.36 -10.30
CA TYR A 326 12.18 -25.41 -10.58
C TYR A 326 11.65 -26.50 -11.50
N ILE A 327 10.44 -26.98 -11.20
CA ILE A 327 9.80 -28.04 -12.00
C ILE A 327 9.56 -27.53 -13.43
N ILE A 328 9.11 -26.29 -13.58
CA ILE A 328 8.93 -25.64 -14.90
C ILE A 328 10.28 -25.54 -15.64
N GLY A 329 11.35 -25.09 -14.97
CA GLY A 329 12.69 -24.96 -15.58
C GLY A 329 13.35 -26.28 -15.97
N MET A 330 13.09 -27.36 -15.23
CA MET A 330 13.66 -28.70 -15.48
C MET A 330 12.84 -29.54 -16.48
N SER A 331 11.64 -29.11 -16.84
CA SER A 331 10.71 -29.85 -17.70
C SER A 331 11.22 -30.17 -19.11
N GLN A 332 12.32 -29.56 -19.53
CA GLN A 332 12.85 -29.67 -20.88
C GLN A 332 14.17 -30.46 -21.01
N ILE A 333 14.85 -30.89 -19.93
CA ILE A 333 16.15 -31.61 -20.03
C ILE A 333 16.35 -32.66 -18.90
N ASP A 334 16.92 -33.82 -19.27
CA ASP A 334 17.37 -34.99 -18.48
C ASP A 334 16.44 -35.54 -17.39
N ASN A 335 15.70 -36.60 -17.77
CA ASN A 335 14.78 -37.35 -16.91
C ASN A 335 15.41 -37.77 -15.57
N GLU A 336 16.67 -38.19 -15.52
CA GLU A 336 17.24 -38.80 -14.32
C GLU A 336 17.49 -37.79 -13.18
N SER A 337 18.04 -36.61 -13.50
CA SER A 337 18.26 -35.55 -12.49
C SER A 337 16.95 -34.96 -12.00
N PHE A 338 15.97 -34.79 -12.90
CA PHE A 338 14.63 -34.35 -12.55
C PHE A 338 13.93 -35.36 -11.61
N LEU A 339 13.96 -36.63 -11.97
CA LEU A 339 13.38 -37.71 -11.15
C LEU A 339 14.05 -37.81 -9.77
N ARG A 340 15.37 -37.66 -9.68
CA ARG A 340 16.09 -37.65 -8.40
C ARG A 340 15.62 -36.53 -7.46
N SER A 341 15.42 -35.32 -7.99
CA SER A 341 14.94 -34.19 -7.20
C SER A 341 13.48 -34.35 -6.78
N ILE A 342 12.63 -34.89 -7.66
CA ILE A 342 11.25 -35.24 -7.32
C ILE A 342 11.22 -36.29 -6.21
N ASN A 343 12.07 -37.32 -6.27
CA ASN A 343 12.15 -38.34 -5.22
C ASN A 343 12.58 -37.76 -3.86
N LEU A 344 13.54 -36.83 -3.83
CA LEU A 344 13.95 -36.16 -2.59
C LEU A 344 12.82 -35.28 -2.01
N MET A 345 12.06 -34.61 -2.87
CA MET A 345 10.88 -33.83 -2.48
C MET A 345 9.77 -34.73 -1.90
N ILE A 346 9.46 -35.84 -2.59
CA ILE A 346 8.53 -36.88 -2.14
C ILE A 346 8.94 -37.41 -0.76
N ASN A 347 10.23 -37.69 -0.55
CA ASN A 347 10.74 -38.16 0.75
C ASN A 347 10.52 -37.11 1.87
N SER A 348 10.80 -35.83 1.61
CA SER A 348 10.58 -34.74 2.57
C SER A 348 9.09 -34.57 2.92
N LEU A 349 8.21 -34.63 1.92
CA LEU A 349 6.76 -34.58 2.11
C LEU A 349 6.21 -35.81 2.83
N THR A 350 6.80 -37.00 2.62
CA THR A 350 6.41 -38.24 3.33
C THR A 350 6.69 -38.14 4.82
N LEU A 351 7.89 -37.66 5.19
CA LEU A 351 8.28 -37.46 6.59
C LEU A 351 7.28 -36.56 7.31
N THR A 352 6.85 -35.47 6.66
CA THR A 352 5.86 -34.57 7.24
C THR A 352 4.46 -35.16 7.28
N ALA A 353 4.01 -35.88 6.25
CA ALA A 353 2.67 -36.47 6.19
C ALA A 353 2.37 -37.48 7.33
N SER A 354 3.42 -38.04 7.94
CA SER A 354 3.34 -38.98 9.07
C SER A 354 2.98 -38.32 10.41
N LEU A 355 3.06 -36.99 10.53
CA LEU A 355 2.72 -36.26 11.75
C LEU A 355 1.19 -36.27 11.98
N ARG A 356 0.77 -36.70 13.18
CA ARG A 356 -0.65 -36.96 13.53
C ARG A 356 -1.53 -35.71 13.61
N PHE A 357 -0.95 -34.54 13.86
CA PHE A 357 -1.70 -33.27 13.99
C PHE A 357 -1.08 -32.21 13.08
N GLN A 358 -1.79 -31.87 12.00
CA GLN A 358 -1.40 -30.80 11.07
C GLN A 358 -2.62 -29.93 10.81
N SER A 359 -2.42 -28.61 10.89
CA SER A 359 -3.49 -27.64 10.62
C SER A 359 -3.88 -27.65 9.13
N ARG A 360 -5.07 -27.14 8.83
CA ARG A 360 -5.55 -26.99 7.44
C ARG A 360 -4.56 -26.17 6.59
N ASP A 361 -3.98 -25.13 7.18
CA ASP A 361 -2.99 -24.26 6.53
C ASP A 361 -1.70 -25.00 6.16
N PHE A 362 -1.42 -26.13 6.80
CA PHE A 362 -0.30 -27.01 6.43
C PHE A 362 -0.66 -27.99 5.31
N ILE A 363 -1.85 -28.59 5.35
CA ILE A 363 -2.24 -29.68 4.44
C ILE A 363 -2.66 -29.16 3.06
N THR A 364 -3.46 -28.09 3.00
CA THR A 364 -4.10 -27.62 1.75
C THR A 364 -3.10 -27.17 0.69
N PRO A 365 -2.09 -26.32 0.99
CA PRO A 365 -1.13 -25.87 -0.04
C PRO A 365 -0.30 -27.02 -0.64
N ARG A 366 0.08 -28.01 0.18
CA ARG A 366 0.86 -29.18 -0.25
C ARG A 366 0.04 -30.10 -1.16
N TYR A 367 -1.25 -30.28 -0.85
CA TYR A 367 -2.17 -31.01 -1.73
C TYR A 367 -2.33 -30.30 -3.09
N GLN A 368 -2.56 -28.98 -3.08
CA GLN A 368 -2.70 -28.18 -4.30
C GLN A 368 -1.43 -28.26 -5.17
N PHE A 369 -0.25 -28.11 -4.57
CA PHE A 369 1.03 -28.29 -5.25
C PHE A 369 1.18 -29.67 -5.91
N LEU A 370 0.95 -30.76 -5.16
CA LEU A 370 1.02 -32.12 -5.70
C LEU A 370 0.01 -32.33 -6.85
N GLN A 371 -1.16 -31.71 -6.77
CA GLN A 371 -2.17 -31.80 -7.82
C GLN A 371 -1.74 -31.07 -9.11
N ILE A 372 -1.12 -29.89 -9.01
CA ILE A 372 -0.60 -29.14 -10.16
C ILE A 372 0.49 -29.93 -10.87
N ILE A 373 1.41 -30.52 -10.11
CA ILE A 373 2.48 -31.36 -10.64
C ILE A 373 1.90 -32.60 -11.33
N ARG A 374 0.93 -33.25 -10.68
CA ARG A 374 0.24 -34.43 -11.22
C ARG A 374 -0.42 -34.16 -12.58
N GLN A 375 -0.97 -32.96 -12.77
CA GLN A 375 -1.64 -32.56 -14.01
C GLN A 375 -0.65 -32.24 -15.13
N ASN A 376 0.46 -31.58 -14.81
CA ASN A 376 1.43 -31.13 -15.81
C ASN A 376 2.46 -32.21 -16.19
N TYR A 377 2.69 -33.23 -15.34
CA TYR A 377 3.72 -34.25 -15.54
C TYR A 377 3.15 -35.66 -15.39
N HIS A 378 2.56 -36.17 -16.48
CA HIS A 378 1.86 -37.46 -16.45
C HIS A 378 2.74 -38.65 -16.05
N SER A 379 4.05 -38.62 -16.34
CA SER A 379 5.01 -39.66 -15.98
C SER A 379 5.11 -39.89 -14.47
N LEU A 380 4.88 -38.85 -13.66
CA LEU A 380 4.87 -38.96 -12.19
C LEU A 380 3.71 -39.80 -11.67
N ASN A 381 2.65 -39.99 -12.45
CA ASN A 381 1.54 -40.85 -12.06
C ASN A 381 1.93 -42.32 -11.95
N GLN A 382 3.04 -42.73 -12.59
CA GLN A 382 3.56 -44.09 -12.57
C GLN A 382 4.44 -44.36 -11.32
N ILE A 383 4.80 -43.33 -10.56
CA ILE A 383 5.60 -43.44 -9.34
C ILE A 383 4.68 -43.76 -8.16
N GLU A 384 4.83 -44.96 -7.58
CA GLU A 384 3.97 -45.46 -6.50
C GLU A 384 4.01 -44.54 -5.26
N GLU A 385 5.19 -44.07 -4.88
CA GLU A 385 5.40 -43.20 -3.72
C GLU A 385 4.71 -41.84 -3.90
N PHE A 386 4.70 -41.28 -5.12
CA PHE A 386 3.97 -40.05 -5.43
C PHE A 386 2.46 -40.23 -5.25
N GLN A 387 1.89 -41.33 -5.76
CA GLN A 387 0.46 -41.63 -5.60
C GLN A 387 0.07 -41.81 -4.13
N ARG A 388 0.93 -42.46 -3.35
CA ARG A 388 0.72 -42.66 -1.92
C ARG A 388 0.64 -41.33 -1.17
N ILE A 389 1.61 -40.44 -1.37
CA ILE A 389 1.63 -39.12 -0.72
C ILE A 389 0.45 -38.27 -1.17
N TYR A 390 0.18 -38.24 -2.49
CA TYR A 390 -0.95 -37.49 -3.05
C TYR A 390 -2.27 -37.91 -2.37
N THR A 391 -2.47 -39.20 -2.18
CA THR A 391 -3.66 -39.74 -1.50
C THR A 391 -3.73 -39.31 -0.04
N ILE A 392 -2.61 -39.39 0.71
CA ILE A 392 -2.57 -38.95 2.12
C ILE A 392 -2.94 -37.48 2.27
N PHE A 393 -2.36 -36.59 1.46
CA PHE A 393 -2.68 -35.16 1.51
C PHE A 393 -4.08 -34.85 0.99
N LYS A 394 -4.60 -35.63 0.03
CA LYS A 394 -5.98 -35.53 -0.46
C LYS A 394 -7.02 -35.94 0.58
N GLU A 395 -6.76 -37.01 1.32
CA GLU A 395 -7.69 -37.51 2.35
C GLU A 395 -7.70 -36.62 3.59
N LYS A 396 -6.54 -36.04 3.93
CA LYS A 396 -6.41 -35.08 5.03
C LYS A 396 -6.88 -33.67 4.65
N SER A 397 -7.01 -33.35 3.36
CA SER A 397 -7.55 -32.05 2.92
C SER A 397 -9.08 -32.10 2.95
N PHE A 398 -9.71 -31.04 3.46
CA PHE A 398 -11.17 -30.96 3.66
C PHE A 398 -11.96 -30.73 2.36
N GLU A 399 -11.31 -30.77 1.19
CA GLU A 399 -11.95 -30.60 -0.12
C GLU A 399 -12.36 -31.97 -0.71
N GLN A 400 -13.45 -32.54 -0.22
CA GLN A 400 -14.21 -33.48 -1.04
C GLN A 400 -15.18 -32.69 -1.94
N THR A 401 -14.79 -32.55 -3.21
CA THR A 401 -15.61 -32.15 -4.37
C THR A 401 -16.15 -30.70 -4.44
N LYS A 402 -15.25 -29.77 -4.79
CA LYS A 402 -15.37 -28.68 -5.78
C LYS A 402 -14.01 -27.96 -5.76
N TYR A 403 -13.58 -27.36 -6.87
CA TYR A 403 -12.25 -26.77 -7.12
C TYR A 403 -11.20 -27.71 -7.71
N ILE A 404 -11.11 -27.71 -9.03
CA ILE A 404 -9.83 -27.78 -9.73
C ILE A 404 -9.91 -26.91 -11.00
N SER A 405 -9.50 -25.65 -10.91
CA SER A 405 -8.78 -25.01 -12.01
C SER A 405 -7.97 -23.80 -11.50
N GLN A 406 -6.66 -23.92 -11.71
CA GLN A 406 -5.66 -22.85 -11.85
C GLN A 406 -5.16 -22.18 -10.57
N SER A 407 -4.11 -22.80 -10.02
CA SER A 407 -3.04 -22.07 -9.35
C SER A 407 -2.35 -21.10 -10.32
N ASN A 408 -2.24 -19.88 -9.83
CA ASN A 408 -1.38 -18.80 -10.31
C ASN A 408 -0.01 -19.31 -10.76
N TYR A 409 0.34 -19.15 -12.05
CA TYR A 409 1.68 -18.83 -12.53
C TYR A 409 1.58 -18.42 -14.02
N GLN A 410 1.37 -17.11 -14.21
CA GLN A 410 1.51 -16.31 -15.41
C GLN A 410 1.02 -16.80 -16.79
N SER A 411 0.02 -16.06 -17.29
CA SER A 411 0.18 -15.25 -18.50
C SER A 411 -0.43 -13.87 -18.28
N TRP A 412 0.40 -12.89 -17.89
CA TRP A 412 0.02 -11.49 -17.99
C TRP A 412 0.14 -11.06 -19.46
N GLU A 413 -0.84 -11.49 -20.26
CA GLU A 413 -1.05 -11.02 -21.62
C GLU A 413 -2.43 -10.37 -21.70
N PHE A 414 -2.44 -9.04 -21.58
CA PHE A 414 -3.63 -8.20 -21.76
C PHE A 414 -4.36 -8.44 -23.10
N GLN A 415 -3.72 -9.10 -24.08
CA GLN A 415 -4.31 -9.41 -25.38
C GLN A 415 -5.20 -10.66 -25.40
N ASN A 416 -5.01 -11.64 -24.50
CA ASN A 416 -5.84 -12.85 -24.46
C ASN A 416 -7.21 -12.64 -23.77
N LEU A 417 -7.41 -11.51 -23.08
CA LEU A 417 -8.73 -11.11 -22.54
C LEU A 417 -9.68 -10.54 -23.61
N LYS A 418 -9.15 -10.13 -24.78
CA LYS A 418 -9.98 -9.71 -25.93
C LYS A 418 -10.35 -10.87 -26.85
N ASN A 419 -9.59 -11.97 -26.82
CA ASN A 419 -9.73 -13.08 -27.77
C ASN A 419 -10.34 -14.36 -27.18
N GLN A 420 -10.85 -14.34 -25.94
CA GLN A 420 -11.88 -15.30 -25.57
C GLN A 420 -13.19 -14.88 -26.22
N SER A 421 -13.38 -15.40 -27.43
CA SER A 421 -14.64 -15.49 -28.16
C SER A 421 -15.84 -15.59 -27.21
N THR A 422 -16.72 -14.59 -27.27
CA THR A 422 -18.18 -14.73 -27.30
C THR A 422 -18.72 -16.07 -26.81
N ASN A 423 -18.61 -16.35 -25.51
CA ASN A 423 -19.39 -17.39 -24.87
C ASN A 423 -19.88 -16.85 -23.53
N ASN A 424 -21.07 -16.28 -23.58
CA ASN A 424 -22.03 -15.98 -22.51
C ASN A 424 -21.57 -16.25 -21.06
N TYR A 425 -20.57 -15.51 -20.55
CA TYR A 425 -20.38 -15.32 -19.11
C TYR A 425 -21.45 -14.32 -18.64
N SER A 426 -22.65 -14.84 -18.48
CA SER A 426 -23.71 -14.15 -17.75
C SER A 426 -23.30 -14.13 -16.28
N LEU A 427 -23.50 -13.00 -15.59
CA LEU A 427 -23.29 -12.93 -14.14
C LEU A 427 -24.14 -13.92 -13.36
N GLN A 428 -25.10 -14.57 -14.05
CA GLN A 428 -26.05 -15.60 -13.62
C GLN A 428 -25.51 -16.71 -12.71
N GLN A 429 -24.18 -16.87 -12.59
CA GLN A 429 -23.58 -18.00 -11.88
C GLN A 429 -22.50 -17.68 -10.82
N ARG A 430 -22.15 -16.41 -10.54
CA ARG A 430 -21.12 -16.13 -9.50
C ARG A 430 -21.66 -16.39 -8.09
N ASP A 431 -20.87 -16.93 -7.18
CA ASP A 431 -21.20 -17.05 -5.75
C ASP A 431 -20.54 -15.93 -4.94
N SER A 432 -20.93 -15.71 -3.69
CA SER A 432 -20.39 -14.61 -2.86
C SER A 432 -18.88 -14.62 -2.68
N LYS A 433 -18.26 -15.80 -2.78
CA LYS A 433 -16.82 -16.01 -2.69
C LYS A 433 -16.04 -15.56 -3.93
N ASP A 434 -16.75 -15.17 -5.00
CA ASP A 434 -16.17 -14.78 -6.29
C ASP A 434 -16.08 -13.24 -6.45
N PHE A 435 -16.46 -12.47 -5.44
CA PHE A 435 -16.28 -11.02 -5.39
C PHE A 435 -15.01 -10.68 -4.62
N VAL A 436 -14.29 -9.67 -5.11
CA VAL A 436 -13.03 -9.20 -4.50
C VAL A 436 -13.18 -7.75 -4.03
N GLY A 437 -12.48 -7.44 -2.93
CA GLY A 437 -12.45 -6.11 -2.35
C GLY A 437 -11.58 -5.14 -3.13
N LEU A 438 -11.50 -3.89 -2.64
CA LEU A 438 -10.56 -2.87 -3.10
C LEU A 438 -9.63 -2.45 -1.96
N GLU A 439 -8.34 -2.31 -2.25
CA GLU A 439 -7.36 -1.80 -1.29
C GLU A 439 -7.74 -0.38 -0.84
N ASN A 440 -7.65 -0.11 0.47
CA ASN A 440 -7.76 1.24 1.00
C ASN A 440 -6.38 1.92 0.96
N LEU A 441 -6.20 2.84 0.02
CA LEU A 441 -4.94 3.57 -0.20
C LEU A 441 -4.80 4.79 0.73
N THR A 442 -5.24 4.64 1.98
CA THR A 442 -5.45 5.70 2.98
C THR A 442 -6.63 6.63 2.67
N ASN A 443 -7.71 6.51 3.45
CA ASN A 443 -8.96 7.30 3.34
C ASN A 443 -9.65 7.24 1.97
N THR A 444 -9.49 6.15 1.21
CA THR A 444 -10.11 6.02 -0.13
C THR A 444 -11.43 5.25 -0.16
N CYS A 445 -12.07 5.01 0.99
CA CYS A 445 -13.32 4.24 1.06
C CYS A 445 -14.48 4.88 0.27
N PHE A 446 -14.50 6.21 0.12
CA PHE A 446 -15.45 6.92 -0.75
C PHE A 446 -15.31 6.47 -2.21
N MET A 447 -14.07 6.40 -2.70
CA MET A 447 -13.74 5.98 -4.06
C MET A 447 -14.05 4.50 -4.25
N ASN A 448 -13.64 3.65 -3.29
CA ASN A 448 -13.87 2.21 -3.34
C ASN A 448 -15.37 1.88 -3.41
N SER A 449 -16.18 2.55 -2.58
CA SER A 449 -17.63 2.36 -2.55
C SER A 449 -18.29 2.74 -3.89
N ILE A 450 -17.90 3.87 -4.49
CA ILE A 450 -18.38 4.28 -5.81
C ILE A 450 -17.92 3.30 -6.90
N LEU A 451 -16.65 2.90 -6.93
CA LEU A 451 -16.14 1.98 -7.94
C LEU A 451 -16.84 0.62 -7.89
N GLN A 452 -17.10 0.07 -6.71
CA GLN A 452 -17.86 -1.18 -6.56
C GLN A 452 -19.33 -1.02 -6.99
N SER A 453 -19.99 0.08 -6.63
CA SER A 453 -21.37 0.34 -7.08
C SER A 453 -21.48 0.45 -8.61
N LEU A 454 -20.53 1.12 -9.26
CA LEU A 454 -20.44 1.24 -10.71
C LEU A 454 -20.07 -0.10 -11.36
N TYR A 455 -19.20 -0.89 -10.74
CA TYR A 455 -18.89 -2.25 -11.21
C TYR A 455 -20.12 -3.15 -11.17
N MET A 456 -20.97 -3.00 -10.16
CA MET A 456 -22.22 -3.73 -10.02
C MET A 456 -23.32 -3.26 -10.99
N THR A 457 -23.14 -2.11 -11.65
CA THR A 457 -23.98 -1.70 -12.78
C THR A 457 -23.66 -2.55 -14.01
N GLU A 458 -24.48 -3.56 -14.33
CA GLU A 458 -24.16 -4.55 -15.36
C GLU A 458 -23.86 -3.97 -16.74
N SER A 459 -24.70 -3.03 -17.20
CA SER A 459 -24.55 -2.38 -18.50
C SER A 459 -23.24 -1.58 -18.58
N PHE A 460 -22.90 -0.85 -17.53
CA PHE A 460 -21.66 -0.06 -17.48
C PHE A 460 -20.42 -0.95 -17.40
N ARG A 461 -20.43 -1.99 -16.56
CA ARG A 461 -19.33 -2.96 -16.49
C ARG A 461 -19.09 -3.63 -17.84
N LYS A 462 -20.14 -4.12 -18.51
CA LYS A 462 -20.02 -4.74 -19.85
C LYS A 462 -19.44 -3.75 -20.85
N PHE A 463 -19.94 -2.51 -20.85
CA PHE A 463 -19.43 -1.44 -21.68
C PHE A 463 -17.93 -1.23 -21.48
N VAL A 464 -17.48 -1.00 -20.23
CA VAL A 464 -16.06 -0.79 -19.89
C VAL A 464 -15.18 -1.97 -20.31
N LEU A 465 -15.60 -3.20 -20.02
CA LEU A 465 -14.83 -4.40 -20.36
C LEU A 465 -14.73 -4.64 -21.88
N GLN A 466 -15.71 -4.17 -22.65
CA GLN A 466 -15.75 -4.32 -24.11
C GLN A 466 -15.10 -3.15 -24.87
N MET A 467 -14.66 -2.09 -24.18
CA MET A 467 -14.03 -0.94 -24.84
C MET A 467 -12.80 -1.37 -25.63
N GLN A 468 -12.79 -1.01 -26.91
CA GLN A 468 -11.63 -1.12 -27.79
C GLN A 468 -11.04 0.27 -27.99
N PHE A 469 -9.80 0.48 -27.51
CA PHE A 469 -9.03 1.65 -27.85
C PHE A 469 -8.40 1.43 -29.24
N PRO A 470 -8.49 2.39 -30.18
CA PRO A 470 -7.89 2.26 -31.50
C PRO A 470 -6.37 2.05 -31.42
N ASP A 471 -5.85 1.16 -32.27
CA ASP A 471 -4.50 0.58 -32.25
C ASP A 471 -3.32 1.58 -32.25
N SER A 472 -2.41 1.38 -31.28
CA SER A 472 -0.93 1.37 -31.33
C SER A 472 -0.09 2.24 -32.28
N ASN A 473 -0.59 3.32 -32.89
CA ASN A 473 0.21 4.18 -33.79
C ASN A 473 0.11 5.70 -33.56
N LEU A 474 -0.38 6.15 -32.41
CA LEU A 474 -0.30 7.56 -32.04
C LEU A 474 0.82 7.79 -31.02
N GLN A 475 1.84 8.47 -31.52
CA GLN A 475 2.86 9.22 -30.78
C GLN A 475 2.38 9.65 -29.40
N PHE A 476 3.24 9.47 -28.40
CA PHE A 476 3.19 10.05 -27.05
C PHE A 476 2.46 11.40 -27.01
N THR A 477 1.14 11.32 -26.90
CA THR A 477 0.23 12.38 -26.53
C THR A 477 -0.41 11.90 -25.24
N PRO A 478 -0.31 12.64 -24.13
CA PRO A 478 -0.66 12.18 -22.79
C PRO A 478 -2.19 12.15 -22.57
N GLN A 479 -2.94 11.39 -23.36
CA GLN A 479 -4.41 11.42 -23.38
C GLN A 479 -5.14 10.07 -23.22
N THR A 480 -4.55 9.04 -22.60
CA THR A 480 -5.30 7.79 -22.30
C THR A 480 -4.98 7.16 -20.93
N LEU A 481 -5.15 7.91 -19.83
CA LEU A 481 -4.78 7.44 -18.48
C LEU A 481 -5.92 7.17 -17.48
N LYS A 482 -7.20 7.44 -17.76
CA LYS A 482 -8.33 7.15 -16.83
C LYS A 482 -9.19 5.95 -17.25
N TRP A 483 -9.69 5.94 -18.48
CA TRP A 483 -10.49 4.83 -19.03
C TRP A 483 -9.74 3.49 -19.05
N SER A 484 -8.44 3.53 -19.37
CA SER A 484 -7.55 2.36 -19.37
C SER A 484 -7.37 1.80 -17.96
N CYS A 485 -7.11 2.65 -16.98
CA CYS A 485 -7.00 2.27 -15.57
C CYS A 485 -8.32 1.73 -15.02
N LEU A 486 -9.46 2.32 -15.40
CA LEU A 486 -10.78 1.83 -15.02
C LEU A 486 -11.08 0.45 -15.64
N GLN A 487 -10.77 0.27 -16.93
CA GLN A 487 -10.93 -1.02 -17.60
C GLN A 487 -10.05 -2.10 -16.96
N LYS A 488 -8.80 -1.77 -16.64
CA LYS A 488 -7.89 -2.66 -15.92
C LYS A 488 -8.47 -3.06 -14.56
N LEU A 489 -8.95 -2.10 -13.78
CA LEU A 489 -9.56 -2.36 -12.48
C LEU A 489 -10.81 -3.26 -12.60
N PHE A 490 -11.72 -2.96 -13.53
CA PHE A 490 -12.93 -3.77 -13.75
C PHE A 490 -12.60 -5.18 -14.25
N THR A 491 -11.52 -5.33 -15.01
CA THR A 491 -11.00 -6.63 -15.43
C THR A 491 -10.51 -7.41 -14.21
N GLN A 492 -9.76 -6.79 -13.30
CA GLN A 492 -9.31 -7.43 -12.07
C GLN A 492 -10.50 -7.82 -11.17
N LEU A 493 -11.46 -6.91 -10.93
CA LEU A 493 -12.69 -7.21 -10.20
C LEU A 493 -13.50 -8.36 -10.83
N THR A 494 -13.38 -8.56 -12.15
CA THR A 494 -14.06 -9.64 -12.87
C THR A 494 -13.31 -10.96 -12.80
N TYR A 495 -12.00 -10.98 -12.98
CA TYR A 495 -11.28 -12.25 -13.19
C TYR A 495 -10.41 -12.68 -12.02
N GLN A 496 -10.23 -11.81 -11.00
CA GLN A 496 -9.52 -12.19 -9.79
C GLN A 496 -10.43 -13.04 -8.90
N ASN A 497 -9.95 -14.22 -8.54
CA ASN A 497 -10.77 -15.22 -7.85
C ASN A 497 -10.87 -15.00 -6.33
N GLN A 498 -9.91 -14.30 -5.69
CA GLN A 498 -9.88 -14.03 -4.24
C GLN A 498 -9.07 -12.77 -3.90
N GLY A 499 -9.31 -12.22 -2.70
CA GLY A 499 -8.56 -11.08 -2.15
C GLY A 499 -9.15 -9.73 -2.52
N TYR A 500 -8.28 -8.77 -2.84
CA TYR A 500 -8.65 -7.42 -3.22
C TYR A 500 -7.79 -6.92 -4.39
N CYS A 501 -8.28 -5.90 -5.08
CA CYS A 501 -7.56 -5.22 -6.17
C CYS A 501 -7.10 -3.83 -5.71
N SER A 502 -5.95 -3.37 -6.20
CA SER A 502 -5.48 -2.01 -5.91
C SER A 502 -6.02 -1.01 -6.93
N PRO A 503 -6.79 0.02 -6.52
CA PRO A 503 -7.24 1.08 -7.42
C PRO A 503 -6.18 2.17 -7.64
N TYR A 504 -4.91 1.94 -7.26
CA TYR A 504 -3.87 2.98 -7.21
C TYR A 504 -3.62 3.67 -8.54
N GLU A 505 -3.50 2.91 -9.63
CA GLU A 505 -3.29 3.48 -10.97
C GLU A 505 -4.45 4.38 -11.40
N LEU A 506 -5.70 3.97 -11.09
CA LEU A 506 -6.88 4.78 -11.35
C LEU A 506 -6.86 6.04 -10.48
N LYS A 507 -6.58 5.93 -9.17
CA LYS A 507 -6.47 7.09 -8.26
C LYS A 507 -5.52 8.15 -8.83
N ARG A 508 -4.32 7.74 -9.26
CA ARG A 508 -3.30 8.63 -9.83
C ARG A 508 -3.75 9.37 -11.10
N SER A 509 -4.73 8.83 -11.82
CA SER A 509 -5.29 9.44 -13.03
C SER A 509 -6.45 10.43 -12.77
N LEU A 510 -6.94 10.52 -11.53
CA LEU A 510 -8.06 11.39 -11.19
C LEU A 510 -7.65 12.87 -11.17
N ARG A 511 -8.64 13.76 -11.29
CA ARG A 511 -8.44 15.20 -11.06
C ARG A 511 -8.01 15.48 -9.61
N GLN A 512 -7.40 16.63 -9.36
CA GLN A 512 -7.22 17.12 -7.98
C GLN A 512 -8.58 17.43 -7.34
N PRO A 513 -8.75 17.22 -6.02
CA PRO A 513 -7.73 16.77 -5.06
C PRO A 513 -7.48 15.25 -5.04
N TYR A 514 -8.33 14.45 -5.69
CA TYR A 514 -8.39 12.99 -5.55
C TYR A 514 -7.10 12.23 -5.87
N SER A 515 -6.27 12.70 -6.82
CA SER A 515 -5.09 11.94 -7.28
C SER A 515 -3.88 11.99 -6.36
N ASN A 516 -3.75 13.04 -5.55
CA ASN A 516 -2.56 13.26 -4.70
C ASN A 516 -2.88 13.39 -3.21
N THR A 517 -4.16 13.50 -2.83
CA THR A 517 -4.53 13.59 -1.41
C THR A 517 -4.83 12.23 -0.80
N ASN A 518 -4.65 12.16 0.52
CA ASN A 518 -5.17 11.11 1.40
C ASN A 518 -6.25 11.67 2.34
N ASP A 519 -6.86 12.80 1.99
CA ASP A 519 -7.99 13.38 2.70
C ASP A 519 -9.29 12.60 2.43
N GLN A 520 -10.20 12.61 3.39
CA GLN A 520 -11.55 12.08 3.22
C GLN A 520 -12.37 12.98 2.27
N GLN A 521 -13.27 12.37 1.50
CA GLN A 521 -14.06 13.06 0.47
C GLN A 521 -15.52 12.58 0.50
N ASP A 522 -16.42 13.42 -0.01
CA ASP A 522 -17.83 13.07 -0.16
C ASP A 522 -18.06 12.15 -1.37
N VAL A 523 -18.79 11.04 -1.18
CA VAL A 523 -19.08 10.09 -2.26
C VAL A 523 -19.97 10.68 -3.36
N GLY A 524 -20.88 11.60 -3.00
CA GLY A 524 -21.78 12.28 -3.93
C GLY A 524 -21.00 13.22 -4.84
N GLU A 525 -20.14 14.06 -4.28
CA GLU A 525 -19.26 14.94 -5.05
C GLU A 525 -18.29 14.13 -5.93
N PHE A 526 -17.71 13.06 -5.38
CA PHE A 526 -16.79 12.21 -6.13
C PHE A 526 -17.44 11.55 -7.34
N VAL A 527 -18.65 10.98 -7.21
CA VAL A 527 -19.30 10.30 -8.34
C VAL A 527 -19.69 11.26 -9.46
N HIS A 528 -20.13 12.48 -9.12
CA HIS A 528 -20.39 13.53 -10.11
C HIS A 528 -19.11 13.88 -10.87
N HIS A 529 -18.03 14.19 -10.13
CA HIS A 529 -16.74 14.52 -10.71
C HIS A 529 -16.19 13.39 -11.58
N PHE A 530 -16.27 12.15 -11.09
CA PHE A 530 -15.74 10.99 -11.81
C PHE A 530 -16.49 10.73 -13.12
N LEU A 531 -17.82 10.73 -13.11
CA LEU A 531 -18.62 10.46 -14.32
C LEU A 531 -18.60 11.61 -15.32
N GLU A 532 -18.53 12.86 -14.86
CA GLU A 532 -18.31 14.01 -15.74
C GLU A 532 -16.95 13.96 -16.43
N ASP A 533 -15.88 13.62 -15.69
CA ASP A 533 -14.55 13.44 -16.27
C ASP A 533 -14.57 12.37 -17.35
N LEU A 534 -15.12 11.20 -17.04
CA LEU A 534 -15.24 10.11 -17.99
C LEU A 534 -16.04 10.52 -19.24
N PHE A 535 -17.15 11.24 -19.07
CA PHE A 535 -17.98 11.73 -20.17
C PHE A 535 -17.24 12.76 -21.04
N ASN A 536 -16.46 13.66 -20.44
CA ASN A 536 -15.78 14.75 -21.14
C ASN A 536 -14.46 14.31 -21.80
N GLU A 537 -13.75 13.34 -21.22
CA GLU A 537 -12.44 12.89 -21.70
C GLU A 537 -12.51 12.00 -22.96
N THR A 538 -13.63 11.33 -23.21
CA THR A 538 -13.77 10.50 -24.41
C THR A 538 -14.09 11.37 -25.63
N GLN A 539 -13.36 11.19 -26.73
CA GLN A 539 -13.69 11.80 -28.03
C GLN A 539 -14.62 10.92 -28.86
N ASN A 540 -14.91 9.70 -28.40
CA ASN A 540 -15.78 8.77 -29.11
C ASN A 540 -17.25 9.09 -28.82
N GLU A 541 -17.98 9.57 -29.83
CA GLU A 541 -19.39 9.94 -29.71
C GLU A 541 -20.31 8.77 -29.33
N ALA A 542 -19.98 7.53 -29.73
CA ALA A 542 -20.74 6.36 -29.29
C ALA A 542 -20.56 6.10 -27.79
N PHE A 543 -19.35 6.33 -27.25
CA PHE A 543 -19.08 6.22 -25.82
C PHE A 543 -19.79 7.32 -25.04
N LYS A 544 -19.73 8.57 -25.51
CA LYS A 544 -20.49 9.68 -24.92
C LYS A 544 -21.98 9.39 -24.89
N THR A 545 -22.55 8.89 -26.00
CA THR A 545 -23.97 8.55 -26.10
C THR A 545 -24.33 7.45 -25.09
N THR A 546 -23.51 6.41 -24.98
CA THR A 546 -23.73 5.30 -24.04
C THR A 546 -23.71 5.77 -22.58
N ILE A 547 -22.67 6.50 -22.17
CA ILE A 547 -22.54 7.04 -20.81
C ILE A 547 -23.66 8.05 -20.53
N GLY A 548 -23.96 8.90 -21.51
CA GLY A 548 -25.06 9.86 -21.47
C GLY A 548 -26.39 9.20 -21.12
N ASN A 549 -26.75 8.14 -21.84
CA ASN A 549 -28.02 7.42 -21.61
C ASN A 549 -28.00 6.60 -20.31
N LEU A 550 -26.83 6.10 -19.90
CA LEU A 550 -26.69 5.33 -18.67
C LEU A 550 -26.87 6.20 -17.43
N PHE A 551 -26.16 7.33 -17.32
CA PHE A 551 -26.03 8.04 -16.05
C PHE A 551 -26.58 9.47 -16.04
N PHE A 552 -26.88 10.07 -17.20
CA PHE A 552 -27.29 11.46 -17.26
C PHE A 552 -28.77 11.63 -17.65
N GLY A 553 -29.49 12.35 -16.80
CA GLY A 553 -30.84 12.83 -17.06
C GLY A 553 -30.84 14.25 -17.62
N TYR A 554 -32.03 14.72 -17.97
CA TYR A 554 -32.26 16.10 -18.37
C TYR A 554 -33.44 16.72 -17.65
N GLN A 555 -33.27 17.95 -17.21
CA GLN A 555 -34.31 18.76 -16.58
C GLN A 555 -34.24 20.20 -17.07
N ARG A 556 -35.21 21.03 -16.67
CA ARG A 556 -35.17 22.47 -16.87
C ARG A 556 -35.92 23.19 -15.77
N GLN A 557 -35.47 24.39 -15.43
CA GLN A 557 -36.19 25.24 -14.50
C GLN A 557 -37.50 25.77 -15.12
N ILE A 558 -38.56 25.85 -14.32
CA ILE A 558 -39.81 26.54 -14.65
C ILE A 558 -40.00 27.70 -13.68
N ILE A 559 -40.36 28.87 -14.21
CA ILE A 559 -40.81 30.02 -13.41
C ILE A 559 -42.18 30.48 -13.92
N LYS A 560 -43.19 30.46 -13.06
CA LYS A 560 -44.55 30.94 -13.36
C LYS A 560 -44.89 32.15 -12.50
N CYS A 561 -45.31 33.24 -13.12
CA CYS A 561 -45.79 34.43 -12.42
C CYS A 561 -47.31 34.54 -12.52
N TYR A 562 -48.01 34.40 -11.40
CA TYR A 562 -49.48 34.54 -11.32
C TYR A 562 -49.94 35.99 -11.11
N ASN A 563 -49.00 36.94 -11.07
CA ASN A 563 -49.32 38.37 -11.07
C ASN A 563 -49.51 38.92 -12.50
N CYS A 564 -49.06 38.21 -13.53
CA CYS A 564 -49.27 38.61 -14.92
C CYS A 564 -50.72 38.39 -15.35
N VAL A 565 -51.26 39.29 -16.18
CA VAL A 565 -52.63 39.18 -16.75
C VAL A 565 -52.85 37.84 -17.48
N LYS A 566 -51.80 37.31 -18.14
CA LYS A 566 -51.77 35.96 -18.72
C LYS A 566 -50.59 35.19 -18.13
N PRO A 567 -50.79 34.44 -17.04
CA PRO A 567 -49.75 33.60 -16.46
C PRO A 567 -49.27 32.59 -17.50
N GLN A 568 -47.98 32.63 -17.83
CA GLN A 568 -47.36 31.64 -18.70
C GLN A 568 -46.06 31.17 -18.05
N PRO A 569 -45.75 29.86 -18.12
CA PRO A 569 -44.49 29.34 -17.64
C PRO A 569 -43.34 29.86 -18.51
N ASN A 570 -42.33 30.44 -17.86
CA ASN A 570 -41.02 30.65 -18.46
C ASN A 570 -40.18 29.38 -18.27
N TYR A 571 -39.64 28.85 -19.35
CA TYR A 571 -38.84 27.63 -19.35
C TYR A 571 -37.37 28.01 -19.48
N GLY A 572 -36.56 27.57 -18.51
CA GLY A 572 -35.11 27.65 -18.57
C GLY A 572 -34.53 26.73 -19.65
N GLN A 573 -33.20 26.76 -19.76
CA GLN A 573 -32.48 25.89 -20.66
C GLN A 573 -32.58 24.42 -20.23
N LYS A 574 -32.41 23.51 -21.20
CA LYS A 574 -32.29 22.08 -20.92
C LYS A 574 -30.93 21.83 -20.26
N GLU A 575 -30.96 21.39 -19.01
CA GLU A 575 -29.79 21.12 -18.17
C GLU A 575 -29.62 19.63 -17.96
N LYS A 576 -28.36 19.18 -17.96
CA LYS A 576 -27.98 17.80 -17.68
C LYS A 576 -27.80 17.63 -16.17
N PHE A 577 -28.19 16.48 -15.63
CA PHE A 577 -27.95 16.14 -14.22
C PHE A 577 -27.67 14.64 -14.05
N LEU A 578 -27.08 14.24 -12.92
CA LEU A 578 -26.70 12.85 -12.65
C LEU A 578 -27.71 12.11 -11.75
N GLY A 579 -28.29 12.80 -10.77
CA GLY A 579 -29.20 12.20 -9.80
C GLY A 579 -30.18 13.18 -9.17
N ILE A 580 -31.05 12.65 -8.31
CA ILE A 580 -32.06 13.44 -7.58
C ILE A 580 -31.59 13.65 -6.15
N ASP A 581 -31.56 14.91 -5.72
CA ASP A 581 -31.26 15.28 -4.35
C ASP A 581 -32.51 15.25 -3.47
N LEU A 582 -32.52 14.33 -2.49
CA LEU A 582 -33.64 14.09 -1.59
C LEU A 582 -33.35 14.73 -0.23
N HIS A 583 -34.13 15.74 0.11
CA HIS A 583 -34.00 16.49 1.36
C HIS A 583 -35.02 16.03 2.39
N PHE A 584 -34.59 15.93 3.66
CA PHE A 584 -35.48 15.61 4.76
C PHE A 584 -36.41 16.78 5.05
N ASN A 585 -37.70 16.47 5.23
CA ASN A 585 -38.72 17.45 5.58
C ASN A 585 -39.42 16.99 6.86
N LYS A 586 -39.98 17.93 7.63
CA LYS A 586 -40.69 17.67 8.90
C LYS A 586 -42.05 16.95 8.74
N LEU A 587 -42.25 16.18 7.68
CA LEU A 587 -43.50 15.45 7.43
C LEU A 587 -43.49 14.14 8.21
N ASN A 588 -44.68 13.70 8.64
CA ASN A 588 -44.86 12.53 9.50
C ASN A 588 -44.66 11.18 8.77
N ASP A 589 -44.67 11.16 7.42
CA ASP A 589 -44.49 9.96 6.59
C ASP A 589 -43.34 10.15 5.59
N ILE A 590 -42.11 9.98 6.06
CA ILE A 590 -40.90 10.09 5.23
C ILE A 590 -40.70 8.79 4.46
N ASN A 591 -40.88 8.82 3.13
CA ASN A 591 -40.50 7.75 2.22
C ASN A 591 -39.92 8.35 0.92
N ILE A 592 -39.28 7.51 0.11
CA ILE A 592 -38.59 7.98 -1.09
C ILE A 592 -39.54 8.68 -2.09
N ILE A 593 -40.77 8.17 -2.28
CA ILE A 593 -41.75 8.80 -3.18
C ILE A 593 -42.18 10.18 -2.70
N SER A 594 -42.44 10.35 -1.40
CA SER A 594 -42.81 11.65 -0.83
C SER A 594 -41.65 12.65 -0.92
N MET A 595 -40.41 12.20 -0.73
CA MET A 595 -39.21 13.03 -0.94
C MET A 595 -39.02 13.44 -2.41
N ILE A 596 -39.23 12.52 -3.37
CA ILE A 596 -39.16 12.84 -4.81
C ILE A 596 -40.24 13.87 -5.18
N LYS A 597 -41.48 13.67 -4.72
CA LYS A 597 -42.58 14.64 -4.94
C LYS A 597 -42.21 16.02 -4.44
N LYS A 598 -41.61 16.11 -3.24
CA LYS A 598 -41.16 17.37 -2.67
C LYS A 598 -40.05 18.01 -3.51
N ALA A 599 -39.06 17.24 -3.96
CA ALA A 599 -37.93 17.75 -4.75
C ALA A 599 -38.35 18.46 -6.04
N TYR A 600 -39.51 18.08 -6.60
CA TYR A 600 -40.07 18.66 -7.83
C TYR A 600 -41.36 19.46 -7.60
N GLU A 601 -41.71 19.74 -6.34
CA GLU A 601 -42.85 20.59 -6.00
C GLU A 601 -42.59 22.05 -6.39
N GLU A 602 -43.64 22.80 -6.69
CA GLU A 602 -43.54 24.24 -6.92
C GLU A 602 -43.29 24.98 -5.60
N GLU A 603 -42.19 25.72 -5.53
CA GLU A 603 -41.86 26.60 -4.40
C GLU A 603 -42.28 28.04 -4.72
N GLN A 604 -42.87 28.71 -3.73
CA GLN A 604 -43.21 30.12 -3.82
C GLN A 604 -41.96 30.96 -3.51
N ILE A 605 -41.59 31.86 -4.42
CA ILE A 605 -40.44 32.75 -4.25
C ILE A 605 -40.84 34.22 -4.41
N GLU A 606 -40.08 35.09 -3.73
CA GLU A 606 -40.15 36.53 -3.95
C GLU A 606 -39.12 36.93 -5.02
N PHE A 607 -39.59 37.43 -6.16
CA PHE A 607 -38.72 37.82 -7.27
C PHE A 607 -39.34 38.96 -8.09
N THR A 608 -38.52 39.66 -8.86
CA THR A 608 -39.00 40.71 -9.79
C THR A 608 -39.32 40.07 -11.13
N CYS A 609 -40.61 39.99 -11.49
CA CYS A 609 -41.01 39.39 -12.75
C CYS A 609 -40.59 40.27 -13.94
N GLU A 610 -39.86 39.72 -14.90
CA GLU A 610 -39.41 40.45 -16.10
C GLU A 610 -40.57 40.92 -17.01
N ARG A 611 -41.71 40.19 -16.98
CA ARG A 611 -42.86 40.47 -17.84
C ARG A 611 -43.77 41.57 -17.30
N CYS A 612 -44.17 41.51 -16.02
CA CYS A 612 -44.98 42.57 -15.40
C CYS A 612 -44.15 43.64 -14.70
N ARG A 613 -42.82 43.44 -14.57
CA ARG A 613 -41.85 44.34 -13.91
C ARG A 613 -42.17 44.68 -12.46
N GLN A 614 -42.98 43.86 -11.80
CA GLN A 614 -43.35 44.00 -10.40
C GLN A 614 -42.63 42.98 -9.54
N LYS A 615 -42.13 43.43 -8.38
CA LYS A 615 -41.71 42.56 -7.30
C LYS A 615 -42.95 41.92 -6.68
N THR A 616 -43.01 40.59 -6.65
CA THR A 616 -44.17 39.87 -6.14
C THR A 616 -43.75 38.53 -5.56
N ASN A 617 -44.51 38.06 -4.57
CA ASN A 617 -44.40 36.70 -4.03
C ASN A 617 -45.31 35.71 -4.77
N LYS A 618 -46.04 36.11 -5.82
CA LYS A 618 -46.87 35.22 -6.64
C LYS A 618 -46.09 34.53 -7.76
N ILE A 619 -44.80 34.29 -7.54
CA ILE A 619 -43.91 33.59 -8.46
C ILE A 619 -43.67 32.19 -7.90
N TYR A 620 -43.87 31.20 -8.74
CA TYR A 620 -43.65 29.80 -8.42
C TYR A 620 -42.52 29.27 -9.28
N LYS A 621 -41.50 28.73 -8.62
CA LYS A 621 -40.35 28.10 -9.24
C LYS A 621 -40.42 26.59 -9.02
N SER A 622 -40.05 25.82 -10.04
CA SER A 622 -39.90 24.37 -9.92
C SER A 622 -38.87 23.85 -10.91
N GLN A 623 -38.51 22.58 -10.75
CA GLN A 623 -37.76 21.84 -11.76
C GLN A 623 -38.72 20.94 -12.53
N GLN A 624 -38.53 20.87 -13.84
CA GLN A 624 -39.24 19.94 -14.70
C GLN A 624 -38.28 18.87 -15.19
N LEU A 625 -38.56 17.63 -14.82
CA LEU A 625 -37.93 16.46 -15.42
C LEU A 625 -38.35 16.35 -16.89
N LEU A 626 -37.35 16.17 -17.75
CA LEU A 626 -37.53 15.88 -19.18
C LEU A 626 -37.15 14.41 -19.46
N GLN A 627 -36.12 13.91 -18.77
CA GLN A 627 -35.62 12.55 -18.91
C GLN A 627 -34.92 12.11 -17.62
N LEU A 628 -35.19 10.89 -17.15
CA LEU A 628 -34.37 10.21 -16.16
C LEU A 628 -33.37 9.25 -16.84
N PRO A 629 -32.15 9.08 -16.29
CA PRO A 629 -31.17 8.14 -16.81
C PRO A 629 -31.58 6.68 -16.60
N SER A 630 -30.92 5.75 -17.30
CA SER A 630 -31.16 4.31 -17.12
C SER A 630 -30.66 3.81 -15.75
N VAL A 631 -29.63 4.46 -15.21
CA VAL A 631 -29.07 4.27 -13.88
C VAL A 631 -29.20 5.59 -13.14
N LEU A 632 -30.08 5.61 -12.15
CA LEU A 632 -30.44 6.80 -11.39
C LEU A 632 -29.76 6.79 -10.02
N PHE A 633 -29.02 7.86 -9.74
CA PHE A 633 -28.51 8.15 -8.42
C PHE A 633 -29.53 8.96 -7.63
N MET A 634 -29.72 8.64 -6.35
CA MET A 634 -30.48 9.47 -5.43
C MET A 634 -29.69 9.71 -4.16
N THR A 635 -29.42 10.98 -3.86
CA THR A 635 -28.63 11.39 -2.69
C THR A 635 -29.57 11.78 -1.56
N LEU A 636 -29.43 11.14 -0.41
CA LEU A 636 -30.16 11.51 0.81
C LEU A 636 -29.33 12.54 1.58
N HIS A 637 -29.78 13.79 1.60
CA HIS A 637 -29.10 14.91 2.27
C HIS A 637 -29.25 14.81 3.80
N ARG A 638 -28.42 13.97 4.40
CA ARG A 638 -28.46 13.65 5.84
C ARG A 638 -27.72 14.63 6.73
N PHE A 639 -27.11 15.68 6.20
CA PHE A 639 -26.36 16.63 7.04
C PHE A 639 -27.10 17.95 7.13
N THR A 640 -27.41 18.36 8.36
CA THR A 640 -28.08 19.63 8.64
C THR A 640 -27.30 20.43 9.67
N TYR A 641 -27.28 21.75 9.48
CA TYR A 641 -26.70 22.66 10.45
C TYR A 641 -27.60 22.76 11.68
N ASP A 642 -27.11 22.33 12.83
CA ASP A 642 -27.79 22.55 14.10
C ASP A 642 -27.37 23.90 14.68
N GLN A 643 -28.34 24.82 14.75
CA GLN A 643 -28.13 26.18 15.26
C GLN A 643 -27.71 26.20 16.73
N ASN A 644 -28.11 25.20 17.53
CA ASN A 644 -27.79 25.16 18.95
C ASN A 644 -26.34 24.75 19.21
N SER A 645 -25.88 23.68 18.56
CA SER A 645 -24.49 23.21 18.69
C SER A 645 -23.51 23.97 17.79
N GLN A 646 -23.99 24.77 16.83
CA GLN A 646 -23.18 25.39 15.77
C GLN A 646 -22.35 24.39 14.95
N THR A 647 -22.84 23.15 14.83
CA THR A 647 -22.15 22.08 14.10
C THR A 647 -23.04 21.43 13.05
N MET A 648 -22.42 20.81 12.04
CA MET A 648 -23.12 19.93 11.11
C MET A 648 -23.45 18.62 11.81
N THR A 649 -24.73 18.28 11.87
CA THR A 649 -25.24 17.06 12.50
C THR A 649 -25.80 16.12 11.44
N LYS A 650 -25.61 14.81 11.65
CA LYS A 650 -26.15 13.77 10.78
C LYS A 650 -27.57 13.38 11.23
N ILE A 651 -28.51 13.40 10.29
CA ILE A 651 -29.87 12.89 10.44
C ILE A 651 -29.82 11.36 10.37
N LEU A 652 -30.15 10.73 11.50
CA LEU A 652 -30.21 9.27 11.65
C LEU A 652 -31.62 8.71 11.43
N ASP A 653 -32.59 9.57 11.08
CA ASP A 653 -33.95 9.14 10.80
C ASP A 653 -33.96 8.07 9.71
N LYS A 654 -34.65 6.96 10.01
CA LYS A 654 -34.80 5.85 9.06
C LYS A 654 -35.65 6.30 7.89
N VAL A 655 -35.14 6.07 6.69
CA VAL A 655 -35.90 6.26 5.43
C VAL A 655 -36.08 4.87 4.85
N PRO A 656 -37.28 4.26 4.98
CA PRO A 656 -37.52 2.93 4.46
C PRO A 656 -37.19 2.85 2.96
N PHE A 657 -36.37 1.88 2.55
CA PHE A 657 -36.02 1.75 1.14
C PHE A 657 -37.20 1.20 0.37
N GLN A 658 -37.49 1.84 -0.76
CA GLN A 658 -38.42 1.31 -1.72
C GLN A 658 -37.65 0.59 -2.82
N PHE A 659 -37.51 -0.73 -2.71
CA PHE A 659 -36.70 -1.52 -3.64
C PHE A 659 -37.15 -1.45 -5.09
N GLN A 660 -38.41 -1.11 -5.32
CA GLN A 660 -38.96 -0.85 -6.62
C GLN A 660 -39.77 0.44 -6.59
N ILE A 661 -39.35 1.40 -7.38
CA ILE A 661 -40.02 2.69 -7.53
C ILE A 661 -40.69 2.71 -8.89
N ASP A 662 -42.00 2.93 -8.88
CA ASP A 662 -42.73 3.31 -10.07
C ASP A 662 -42.89 4.83 -10.10
N PHE A 663 -42.22 5.49 -11.04
CA PHE A 663 -42.25 6.95 -11.14
C PHE A 663 -43.63 7.51 -11.48
N ARG A 664 -44.60 6.68 -11.91
CA ARG A 664 -46.00 7.09 -12.05
C ARG A 664 -46.64 7.43 -10.69
N GLU A 665 -46.18 6.83 -9.60
CA GLU A 665 -46.65 7.15 -8.24
C GLU A 665 -46.18 8.54 -7.80
N ALA A 666 -44.96 8.92 -8.19
CA ALA A 666 -44.39 10.24 -7.95
C ALA A 666 -45.02 11.31 -8.85
N PHE A 667 -45.30 10.96 -10.11
CA PHE A 667 -45.80 11.87 -11.13
C PHE A 667 -47.11 11.36 -11.79
N PRO A 668 -48.22 11.26 -11.03
CA PRO A 668 -49.47 10.65 -11.52
C PRO A 668 -50.12 11.43 -12.67
N ASN A 669 -49.81 12.73 -12.77
CA ASN A 669 -50.34 13.63 -13.81
C ASN A 669 -49.50 13.62 -15.11
N LYS A 670 -48.51 12.74 -15.22
CA LYS A 670 -47.64 12.62 -16.40
C LYS A 670 -47.90 11.30 -17.12
N HIS A 671 -47.96 11.36 -18.45
CA HIS A 671 -48.09 10.17 -19.29
C HIS A 671 -46.71 9.52 -19.47
N LEU A 672 -46.31 8.73 -18.49
CA LEU A 672 -45.06 7.97 -18.51
C LEU A 672 -45.27 6.60 -19.15
N ASN A 673 -44.30 6.14 -19.96
CA ASN A 673 -44.33 4.79 -20.51
C ASN A 673 -44.27 3.78 -19.35
N SER A 674 -45.26 2.88 -19.27
CA SER A 674 -45.33 1.86 -18.22
C SER A 674 -44.10 0.94 -18.24
N GLN A 675 -43.51 0.70 -19.41
CA GLN A 675 -42.34 -0.17 -19.57
C GLN A 675 -41.05 0.45 -18.99
N ASP A 676 -40.92 1.77 -19.05
CA ASP A 676 -39.71 2.50 -18.63
C ASP A 676 -39.90 3.20 -17.27
N SER A 677 -41.09 3.15 -16.68
CA SER A 677 -41.41 3.89 -15.45
C SER A 677 -40.90 3.25 -14.15
N VAL A 678 -40.43 2.00 -14.22
CA VAL A 678 -40.10 1.20 -13.04
C VAL A 678 -38.59 1.06 -12.85
N TYR A 679 -38.12 1.41 -11.66
CA TYR A 679 -36.71 1.40 -11.27
C TYR A 679 -36.50 0.50 -10.05
N ASN A 680 -35.49 -0.37 -10.11
CA ASN A 680 -35.13 -1.26 -9.01
C ASN A 680 -33.86 -0.78 -8.30
N LEU A 681 -33.89 -0.72 -6.97
CA LEU A 681 -32.69 -0.52 -6.16
C LEU A 681 -31.76 -1.73 -6.35
N TYR A 682 -30.51 -1.49 -6.73
CA TYR A 682 -29.50 -2.54 -6.86
C TYR A 682 -28.25 -2.29 -6.02
N ALA A 683 -27.98 -1.05 -5.62
CA ALA A 683 -26.91 -0.74 -4.69
C ALA A 683 -27.23 0.50 -3.85
N PHE A 684 -26.60 0.61 -2.69
CA PHE A 684 -26.60 1.81 -1.87
C PHE A 684 -25.30 1.91 -1.08
N ILE A 685 -24.93 3.13 -0.69
CA ILE A 685 -23.74 3.38 0.11
C ILE A 685 -24.18 3.96 1.45
N VAL A 686 -23.66 3.39 2.54
CA VAL A 686 -23.82 3.91 3.90
C VAL A 686 -22.61 4.72 4.30
N HIS A 687 -22.82 5.71 5.16
CA HIS A 687 -21.75 6.48 5.78
C HIS A 687 -21.72 6.19 7.29
N LEU A 688 -20.66 5.54 7.78
CA LEU A 688 -20.42 5.32 9.20
C LEU A 688 -19.70 6.53 9.79
N GLY A 689 -20.42 7.34 10.58
CA GLY A 689 -19.84 8.55 11.17
C GLY A 689 -20.93 9.45 11.74
N LYS A 690 -20.55 10.28 12.72
CA LYS A 690 -21.49 11.18 13.45
C LYS A 690 -21.61 12.57 12.84
N ASN A 691 -20.64 12.98 12.01
CA ASN A 691 -20.57 14.30 11.40
C ASN A 691 -20.20 14.20 9.91
N SER A 692 -20.21 15.33 9.20
CA SER A 692 -19.89 15.41 7.76
C SER A 692 -18.40 15.42 7.45
N TYR A 693 -17.54 15.56 8.45
CA TYR A 693 -16.08 15.74 8.26
C TYR A 693 -15.28 14.46 8.49
N SER A 694 -15.91 13.45 9.10
CA SER A 694 -15.25 12.19 9.44
C SER A 694 -16.18 11.00 9.39
N GLY A 695 -15.74 9.95 8.70
CA GLY A 695 -16.44 8.68 8.68
C GLY A 695 -15.84 7.67 7.71
N HIS A 696 -16.58 6.60 7.47
CA HIS A 696 -16.21 5.48 6.63
C HIS A 696 -17.37 5.06 5.72
N TYR A 697 -17.11 4.80 4.45
CA TYR A 697 -18.15 4.42 3.48
C TYR A 697 -18.11 2.92 3.20
N ILE A 698 -19.28 2.30 3.18
CA ILE A 698 -19.46 0.90 2.80
C ILE A 698 -20.51 0.82 1.69
N CYS A 699 -20.22 0.07 0.64
CA CYS A 699 -21.15 -0.16 -0.47
C CYS A 699 -21.89 -1.49 -0.26
N TYR A 700 -23.22 -1.44 -0.29
CA TYR A 700 -24.08 -2.62 -0.33
C TYR A 700 -24.64 -2.76 -1.73
N ALA A 701 -24.45 -3.91 -2.39
CA ALA A 701 -25.01 -4.18 -3.70
C ALA A 701 -25.67 -5.55 -3.77
N ARG A 702 -26.78 -5.61 -4.51
CA ARG A 702 -27.55 -6.82 -4.74
C ARG A 702 -26.89 -7.66 -5.81
N GLN A 703 -26.87 -8.97 -5.59
CA GLN A 703 -26.41 -9.90 -6.59
C GLN A 703 -27.46 -10.05 -7.71
N LEU A 704 -27.07 -9.80 -8.96
CA LEU A 704 -27.99 -9.71 -10.11
C LEU A 704 -28.93 -10.92 -10.29
N ASN A 705 -28.50 -12.12 -9.88
CA ASN A 705 -29.21 -13.38 -10.11
C ASN A 705 -29.54 -14.12 -8.82
N LYS A 706 -29.26 -13.48 -7.68
CA LYS A 706 -29.75 -13.88 -6.37
C LYS A 706 -30.37 -12.63 -5.75
N PRO A 707 -31.63 -12.29 -6.10
CA PRO A 707 -32.26 -11.05 -5.66
C PRO A 707 -32.38 -10.94 -4.13
N ASP A 708 -32.38 -12.08 -3.42
CA ASP A 708 -32.36 -12.14 -1.95
C ASP A 708 -30.93 -12.31 -1.40
N THR A 709 -29.93 -11.78 -2.11
CA THR A 709 -28.54 -11.79 -1.67
C THR A 709 -27.92 -10.43 -1.88
N TRP A 710 -27.48 -9.84 -0.76
CA TRP A 710 -26.76 -8.59 -0.72
C TRP A 710 -25.31 -8.84 -0.35
N ILE A 711 -24.43 -8.02 -0.92
CA ILE A 711 -23.00 -8.06 -0.69
C ILE A 711 -22.59 -6.71 -0.15
N ALA A 712 -21.91 -6.69 1.00
CA ALA A 712 -21.24 -5.49 1.49
C ALA A 712 -19.77 -5.52 1.05
N PHE A 713 -19.36 -4.43 0.43
CA PHE A 713 -18.00 -4.12 0.01
C PHE A 713 -17.45 -3.07 0.97
N ASP A 714 -16.65 -3.53 1.93
CA ASP A 714 -15.96 -2.72 2.92
C ASP A 714 -14.45 -2.79 2.64
N ASP A 715 -13.99 -1.95 1.71
CA ASP A 715 -12.63 -1.97 1.17
C ASP A 715 -12.21 -3.41 0.79
N THR A 716 -11.25 -4.00 1.50
CA THR A 716 -10.72 -5.33 1.22
C THR A 716 -11.64 -6.46 1.70
N MET A 717 -12.62 -6.14 2.54
CA MET A 717 -13.52 -7.08 3.19
C MET A 717 -14.83 -7.19 2.42
N ILE A 718 -15.23 -8.43 2.12
CA ILE A 718 -16.50 -8.74 1.47
C ILE A 718 -17.35 -9.54 2.44
N SER A 719 -18.57 -9.06 2.70
CA SER A 719 -19.57 -9.78 3.49
C SER A 719 -20.81 -10.07 2.64
N THR A 720 -21.50 -11.17 2.92
CA THR A 720 -22.70 -11.57 2.18
C THR A 720 -23.85 -11.83 3.13
N PHE A 721 -25.01 -11.33 2.75
CA PHE A 721 -26.24 -11.40 3.50
C PHE A 721 -27.30 -12.06 2.63
N GLN A 722 -27.79 -13.22 3.05
CA GLN A 722 -28.96 -13.87 2.44
C GLN A 722 -30.25 -13.24 2.96
N TYR A 723 -30.35 -11.94 2.76
CA TYR A 723 -31.49 -11.15 3.17
C TYR A 723 -32.26 -10.73 1.94
N ASN A 724 -33.58 -10.86 2.00
CA ASN A 724 -34.38 -10.05 1.10
C ASN A 724 -34.20 -8.58 1.49
N SER A 725 -34.48 -7.74 0.53
CA SER A 725 -34.69 -6.32 0.65
C SER A 725 -35.19 -5.80 2.01
N LYS A 726 -36.35 -6.27 2.48
CA LYS A 726 -36.97 -5.78 3.71
C LYS A 726 -36.17 -6.18 4.95
N GLN A 727 -35.66 -7.42 4.97
CA GLN A 727 -34.82 -7.92 6.06
C GLN A 727 -33.54 -7.09 6.19
N LEU A 728 -32.91 -6.73 5.06
CA LEU A 728 -31.71 -5.90 5.10
C LEU A 728 -32.01 -4.52 5.71
N ASP A 729 -33.11 -3.87 5.29
CA ASP A 729 -33.51 -2.58 5.87
C ASP A 729 -33.79 -2.68 7.39
N GLU A 730 -34.34 -3.80 7.86
CA GLU A 730 -34.57 -4.05 9.30
C GLU A 730 -33.28 -4.26 10.11
N GLU A 731 -32.26 -4.87 9.51
CA GLU A 731 -30.97 -5.18 10.16
C GLU A 731 -30.00 -3.98 10.23
N LEU A 732 -30.14 -2.99 9.33
CA LEU A 732 -29.29 -1.80 9.37
C LEU A 732 -29.51 -1.02 10.68
N ILE A 733 -28.41 -0.75 11.39
CA ILE A 733 -28.45 0.09 12.58
C ILE A 733 -28.55 1.58 12.18
N ALA A 734 -28.94 2.44 13.13
CA ALA A 734 -29.15 3.87 12.86
C ALA A 734 -27.90 4.57 12.30
N GLU A 735 -26.71 4.14 12.73
CA GLU A 735 -25.42 4.64 12.26
C GLU A 735 -25.14 4.27 10.79
N GLU A 736 -25.69 3.16 10.29
CA GLU A 736 -25.59 2.67 8.90
C GLU A 736 -26.63 3.31 7.97
N ALA A 737 -26.96 4.57 8.21
CA ALA A 737 -27.95 5.30 7.41
C ALA A 737 -27.47 5.45 5.94
N PRO A 738 -28.24 4.96 4.94
CA PRO A 738 -27.83 5.11 3.54
C PRO A 738 -27.81 6.55 3.07
N TYR A 739 -26.76 6.88 2.36
CA TYR A 739 -26.45 8.24 1.91
C TYR A 739 -26.66 8.38 0.41
N LEU A 740 -26.26 7.39 -0.38
CA LEU A 740 -26.40 7.40 -1.84
C LEU A 740 -27.06 6.10 -2.30
N LEU A 741 -28.13 6.21 -3.09
CA LEU A 741 -28.91 5.08 -3.59
C LEU A 741 -28.75 4.96 -5.11
N PHE A 742 -28.68 3.72 -5.59
CA PHE A 742 -28.48 3.41 -7.00
C PHE A 742 -29.63 2.55 -7.52
N TYR A 743 -30.40 3.14 -8.42
CA TYR A 743 -31.54 2.50 -9.05
C TYR A 743 -31.27 2.24 -10.52
N GLN A 744 -31.78 1.12 -11.03
CA GLN A 744 -31.68 0.78 -12.44
C GLN A 744 -33.08 0.61 -13.04
N ASN A 745 -33.30 1.21 -14.19
CA ASN A 745 -34.51 1.06 -14.97
C ASN A 745 -34.68 -0.41 -15.41
N GLN A 746 -35.89 -0.96 -15.28
CA GLN A 746 -36.18 -2.33 -15.67
C GLN A 746 -36.02 -2.60 -17.17
N SER A 747 -36.37 -1.64 -18.04
CA SER A 747 -36.17 -1.77 -19.48
C SER A 747 -34.72 -1.51 -19.91
N GLY A 748 -33.90 -0.96 -19.01
CA GLY A 748 -32.56 -0.49 -19.30
C GLY A 748 -32.52 0.77 -20.18
N GLN A 749 -33.67 1.40 -20.43
CA GLN A 749 -33.78 2.64 -21.20
C GLN A 749 -33.95 3.87 -20.29
N PRO A 750 -33.60 5.07 -20.77
CA PRO A 750 -33.96 6.32 -20.10
C PRO A 750 -35.49 6.52 -20.09
N LEU A 751 -36.04 6.97 -18.96
CA LEU A 751 -37.46 7.32 -18.89
C LEU A 751 -37.67 8.74 -19.43
N ILE A 752 -38.44 8.87 -20.52
CA ILE A 752 -38.80 10.16 -21.11
C ILE A 752 -40.10 10.68 -20.51
N PHE A 753 -40.08 11.95 -20.10
CA PHE A 753 -41.27 12.65 -19.62
C PHE A 753 -41.97 13.29 -20.82
N ASN A 754 -42.86 12.52 -21.44
CA ASN A 754 -43.76 13.05 -22.47
C ASN A 754 -44.69 14.08 -21.82
N ASN A 755 -44.68 15.31 -22.35
CA ASN A 755 -45.52 16.39 -21.85
C ASN A 755 -46.94 16.30 -22.37
#